data_AF-A0A381S5K4-F1
#
_entry.id   AF-A0A381S5K4-F1
#
_cell.length_a   1.000
_cell.length_b   1.000
_cell.length_c   1.000
_cell.angle_alpha   90.00
_cell.angle_beta   90.00
_cell.angle_gamma   90.00
#
_symmetry.space_group_name_H-M   'P 1'
#
loop_
_entity.id
_entity.type
_entity.pdbx_description
1 polymer ?
#
loop_
_entity_poly.entity_id
_entity_poly.type
_entity_poly.pdbx_seq_one_letter_code
_entity_poly.pdbx_strand_id
1 'polypeptide(L)'
;MDIDLPEITISQRIDVVAYGQKIYPDTTDWTIDTSIFVYEDPFTGDSVFVDTTIWIAAYTPFAFPDTVSHVLEANHYDSLIVAAFNGAMDLLSSALDTTIDLGLSSIPLPDDPPIIASVDTLIIASHATNSVYRTLFKNNGIPTDLVGVYSRMVAGSTEPLSDTLANHNQIPSISQGVTYADTTDLSGKGLTSFLKMATNMSLNSALTDYVTIPPGSLYVDFNITFKMAGIDSIDVTTNNYSMSDGIEMPPMELPEMDMSESGISKMEIYRNVLKNEGAAYNENKLIIRDLASSFPFDMNFLLNFQNFSPTPDGDSVKIDTVLKNGIEINKTFDLRGYTLQSTDGDNNNDGWPDSAFTSFDLVLDITIPEQKASIPLDGSPLGEFTMNMKLEQLSFSSIAANLYMEMPAEPTEQEFPAGFTGAIPTEAVFEIIFKNQIRLPIKMIMEFKGYNSLGELTYVPVIIDTIGFPLTDSNSDTAMTIIGLSKLGTTITIYESVDDSLPSYSVINAPCDTCSTIIDLLASNPVQMIITPEVKVDGRGSIEANKAIAGGFRVTIPFVLQLEPMTFMGGTATEIDTFDHDTRYKIRNSLLETELVSTITNALPFGAEVSVLMSNDSLFPTDTTAAQLAIFRDSLAVWGVLNATDSLYILRKCSDISPDSGLVYIFNVMTDFSECFDDLPYIVKFNDSGTDTIISYVDTLFKFSLPNPESFYGADDTTGYPEGMVAVPGTGVYASTIDTSQIFLLTDYGSHYTMPRFHLPGTDSVGVFLSVEDYMEISSFITFRLSSSGAFGEVNPELIITYPNGGQTLYTNSTYEILWSVGGSSSEKVDLYYSTHGDSTTYKAANCVLTDNWTEIESGLDNLGSYSWDLATSGLSDTDSLRLKIVSSNGKACDINGYYIKIRSPSRSNRMNHPKQKLSMKGNR
;
A
#
# COMPACT_ATOMS: atom_id res chain seq x y z
N MET A 1 -27.23 26.88 -43.26
CA MET A 1 -26.28 27.66 -44.09
C MET A 1 -27.14 28.44 -45.06
N ASP A 2 -27.24 29.76 -44.95
CA ASP A 2 -27.96 30.58 -45.95
C ASP A 2 -27.07 30.68 -47.18
N ILE A 3 -27.13 29.64 -48.02
CA ILE A 3 -26.56 29.65 -49.36
C ILE A 3 -27.60 30.32 -50.24
N ASP A 4 -27.23 31.43 -50.87
CA ASP A 4 -28.05 32.05 -51.91
C ASP A 4 -28.14 31.04 -53.06
N LEU A 5 -29.32 30.43 -53.23
CA LEU A 5 -29.49 29.28 -54.12
C LEU A 5 -29.43 29.72 -55.58
N PRO A 6 -28.86 28.90 -56.48
CA PRO A 6 -28.71 29.28 -57.87
C PRO A 6 -30.08 29.42 -58.54
N GLU A 7 -30.43 30.66 -58.92
CA GLU A 7 -31.48 30.98 -59.88
C GLU A 7 -30.82 31.50 -61.16
N ILE A 8 -30.97 30.74 -62.24
CA ILE A 8 -30.53 31.17 -63.57
C ILE A 8 -31.78 31.48 -64.38
N THR A 9 -32.02 32.76 -64.64
CA THR A 9 -33.13 33.21 -65.49
C THR A 9 -32.55 33.99 -66.67
N ILE A 10 -32.71 33.44 -67.87
CA ILE A 10 -32.38 34.08 -69.14
C ILE A 10 -33.69 34.41 -69.82
N SER A 11 -34.03 35.69 -69.91
CA SER A 11 -35.19 36.16 -70.67
C SER A 11 -34.71 37.17 -71.71
N GLN A 12 -34.78 36.80 -72.98
CA GLN A 12 -34.27 37.57 -74.09
C GLN A 12 -35.33 37.69 -75.18
N ARG A 13 -35.43 38.89 -75.75
CA ARG A 13 -36.08 39.12 -77.04
C ARG A 13 -35.00 39.11 -78.11
N ILE A 14 -35.06 38.15 -79.01
CA ILE A 14 -34.10 37.98 -80.10
C ILE A 14 -34.69 38.63 -81.34
N ASP A 15 -34.18 39.80 -81.69
CA ASP A 15 -34.62 40.53 -82.87
C ASP A 15 -34.05 39.91 -84.14
N VAL A 16 -34.92 39.61 -85.11
CA VAL A 16 -34.55 38.92 -86.36
C VAL A 16 -34.16 39.93 -87.46
N VAL A 17 -34.38 41.23 -87.20
CA VAL A 17 -34.25 42.32 -88.17
C VAL A 17 -33.60 43.55 -87.55
N ALA A 18 -32.95 44.36 -88.37
CA ALA A 18 -32.44 45.68 -88.01
C ALA A 18 -33.56 46.73 -88.09
N TYR A 19 -34.10 47.11 -86.93
CA TYR A 19 -35.17 48.10 -86.87
C TYR A 19 -34.73 49.50 -87.33
N GLY A 20 -35.64 50.20 -88.00
CA GLY A 20 -35.45 51.57 -88.48
C GLY A 20 -34.54 51.71 -89.71
N GLN A 21 -33.97 50.61 -90.23
CA GLN A 21 -33.10 50.62 -91.40
C GLN A 21 -33.89 50.24 -92.67
N LYS A 22 -33.89 51.11 -93.68
CA LYS A 22 -34.54 50.86 -94.99
C LYS A 22 -33.67 49.98 -95.89
N ILE A 23 -33.45 48.75 -95.46
CA ILE A 23 -32.53 47.80 -96.12
C ILE A 23 -33.23 46.56 -96.66
N TYR A 24 -34.53 46.41 -96.39
CA TYR A 24 -35.32 45.25 -96.81
C TYR A 24 -36.05 45.56 -98.12
N PRO A 25 -35.87 44.79 -99.20
CA PRO A 25 -36.54 45.05 -100.47
C PRO A 25 -37.97 44.49 -100.49
N ASP A 26 -38.98 45.32 -100.69
CA ASP A 26 -40.32 44.86 -101.09
C ASP A 26 -40.32 44.59 -102.59
N THR A 27 -40.45 43.32 -102.97
CA THR A 27 -40.35 42.81 -104.34
C THR A 27 -41.70 42.74 -105.05
N THR A 28 -42.76 43.34 -104.51
CA THR A 28 -43.96 43.60 -105.31
C THR A 28 -43.63 44.65 -106.38
N ASP A 29 -43.97 44.37 -107.63
CA ASP A 29 -43.74 45.28 -108.75
C ASP A 29 -44.29 46.67 -108.45
N TRP A 30 -43.41 47.68 -108.35
CA TRP A 30 -43.87 49.06 -108.25
C TRP A 30 -44.24 49.57 -109.62
N THR A 31 -45.52 49.43 -109.94
CA THR A 31 -46.09 49.94 -111.17
C THR A 31 -46.99 51.15 -110.93
N ILE A 32 -47.00 52.06 -111.90
CA ILE A 32 -48.04 53.09 -112.01
C ILE A 32 -48.89 52.76 -113.23
N ASP A 33 -50.18 52.53 -113.02
CA ASP A 33 -51.16 52.55 -114.10
C ASP A 33 -51.41 54.00 -114.51
N THR A 34 -51.16 54.31 -115.78
CA THR A 34 -51.34 55.64 -116.35
C THR A 34 -51.94 55.55 -117.74
N SER A 35 -52.76 56.52 -118.09
CA SER A 35 -53.35 56.64 -119.41
C SER A 35 -52.46 57.54 -120.27
N ILE A 36 -51.82 56.99 -121.30
CA ILE A 36 -51.00 57.79 -122.24
C ILE A 36 -51.90 58.27 -123.38
N PHE A 37 -51.91 59.56 -123.63
CA PHE A 37 -52.58 60.15 -124.78
C PHE A 37 -51.92 59.65 -126.08
N VAL A 38 -52.70 59.10 -127.00
CA VAL A 38 -52.17 58.52 -128.25
C VAL A 38 -52.46 59.43 -129.45
N TYR A 39 -53.72 59.84 -129.66
CA TYR A 39 -54.15 60.80 -130.68
C TYR A 39 -55.60 61.25 -130.41
N GLU A 40 -56.09 62.28 -131.10
CA GLU A 40 -57.53 62.63 -131.10
C GLU A 40 -58.25 61.92 -132.25
N ASP A 41 -59.36 61.26 -131.95
CA ASP A 41 -60.20 60.57 -132.94
C ASP A 41 -60.62 61.59 -134.02
N PRO A 42 -60.20 61.40 -135.29
CA PRO A 42 -60.42 62.39 -136.34
C PRO A 42 -61.89 62.53 -136.78
N PHE A 43 -62.80 61.68 -136.29
CA PHE A 43 -64.23 61.72 -136.60
C PHE A 43 -65.09 62.23 -135.45
N THR A 44 -64.66 62.07 -134.19
CA THR A 44 -65.39 62.58 -133.02
C THR A 44 -64.71 63.76 -132.32
N GLY A 45 -63.42 63.96 -132.55
CA GLY A 45 -62.60 64.97 -131.88
C GLY A 45 -62.22 64.60 -130.44
N ASP A 46 -62.53 63.38 -129.99
CA ASP A 46 -62.24 62.95 -128.62
C ASP A 46 -60.81 62.42 -128.50
N SER A 47 -60.11 62.80 -127.42
CA SER A 47 -58.79 62.28 -127.11
C SER A 47 -58.85 60.78 -126.78
N VAL A 48 -58.14 59.95 -127.54
CA VAL A 48 -58.00 58.51 -127.28
C VAL A 48 -56.77 58.27 -126.41
N PHE A 49 -57.00 57.73 -125.22
CA PHE A 49 -55.95 57.29 -124.29
C PHE A 49 -55.81 55.77 -124.33
N VAL A 50 -54.58 55.28 -124.13
CA VAL A 50 -54.32 53.87 -123.84
C VAL A 50 -53.84 53.77 -122.42
N ASP A 51 -54.57 53.00 -121.61
CA ASP A 51 -54.15 52.64 -120.27
C ASP A 51 -52.94 51.69 -120.38
N THR A 52 -51.84 52.08 -119.73
CA THR A 52 -50.60 51.29 -119.67
C THR A 52 -50.00 51.35 -118.27
N THR A 53 -49.15 50.38 -117.97
CA THR A 53 -48.57 50.19 -116.64
C THR A 53 -47.05 50.42 -116.74
N ILE A 54 -46.53 51.46 -116.09
CA ILE A 54 -45.10 51.80 -116.10
C ILE A 54 -44.41 51.16 -114.88
N TRP A 55 -43.35 50.38 -115.12
CA TRP A 55 -42.44 49.85 -114.09
C TRP A 55 -41.47 50.93 -113.59
N ILE A 56 -41.45 51.19 -112.27
CA ILE A 56 -40.67 52.29 -111.66
C ILE A 56 -39.38 51.81 -110.98
N ALA A 57 -39.42 50.67 -110.30
CA ALA A 57 -38.26 50.03 -109.69
C ALA A 57 -38.50 48.54 -109.51
N ALA A 58 -37.42 47.74 -109.47
CA ALA A 58 -37.50 46.30 -109.23
C ALA A 58 -37.82 45.94 -107.76
N TYR A 59 -37.69 46.89 -106.82
CA TYR A 59 -38.09 46.75 -105.43
C TYR A 59 -38.23 48.10 -104.72
N THR A 60 -39.02 48.16 -103.65
CA THR A 60 -39.14 49.33 -102.76
C THR A 60 -38.53 49.03 -101.39
N PRO A 61 -37.45 49.73 -100.96
CA PRO A 61 -36.88 49.50 -99.64
C PRO A 61 -37.84 49.90 -98.51
N PHE A 62 -38.06 48.99 -97.56
CA PHE A 62 -38.83 49.22 -96.34
C PHE A 62 -37.99 48.90 -95.09
N ALA A 63 -38.54 49.23 -93.91
CA ALA A 63 -37.88 49.06 -92.62
C ALA A 63 -38.88 48.50 -91.60
N PHE A 64 -38.38 47.68 -90.66
CA PHE A 64 -39.20 47.22 -89.54
C PHE A 64 -39.21 48.24 -88.38
N PRO A 65 -40.28 48.32 -87.56
CA PRO A 65 -41.59 47.74 -87.84
C PRO A 65 -42.32 48.53 -88.93
N ASP A 66 -43.10 47.86 -89.77
CA ASP A 66 -43.98 48.52 -90.75
C ASP A 66 -45.46 48.32 -90.38
N THR A 67 -46.33 49.15 -90.94
CA THR A 67 -47.79 49.13 -90.75
C THR A 67 -48.54 48.40 -91.85
N VAL A 68 -47.84 48.04 -92.94
CA VAL A 68 -48.38 47.27 -94.07
C VAL A 68 -47.60 45.98 -94.27
N SER A 69 -48.20 45.02 -94.98
CA SER A 69 -47.50 43.80 -95.39
C SER A 69 -46.59 44.10 -96.58
N HIS A 70 -45.42 43.45 -96.63
CA HIS A 70 -44.49 43.49 -97.75
C HIS A 70 -44.26 42.09 -98.32
N VAL A 71 -43.79 41.99 -99.56
CA VAL A 71 -43.41 40.70 -100.15
C VAL A 71 -41.92 40.71 -100.43
N LEU A 72 -41.19 39.69 -100.00
CA LEU A 72 -39.77 39.50 -100.35
C LEU A 72 -39.63 38.29 -101.26
N GLU A 73 -38.75 38.36 -102.24
CA GLU A 73 -38.22 37.15 -102.87
C GLU A 73 -37.50 36.27 -101.82
N ALA A 74 -37.65 34.95 -101.96
CA ALA A 74 -37.08 33.95 -101.05
C ALA A 74 -35.57 34.14 -100.79
N ASN A 75 -34.81 34.48 -101.84
CA ASN A 75 -33.36 34.71 -101.76
C ASN A 75 -32.98 35.88 -100.82
N HIS A 76 -33.76 36.97 -100.84
CA HIS A 76 -33.56 38.16 -100.02
C HIS A 76 -34.05 37.90 -98.59
N TYR A 77 -35.17 37.19 -98.43
CA TYR A 77 -35.65 36.77 -97.11
C TYR A 77 -34.62 35.86 -96.41
N ASP A 78 -34.13 34.83 -97.11
CA ASP A 78 -33.19 33.87 -96.54
C ASP A 78 -31.84 34.52 -96.20
N SER A 79 -31.36 35.44 -97.02
CA SER A 79 -30.06 36.10 -96.79
C SER A 79 -30.11 37.23 -95.76
N LEU A 80 -31.20 38.00 -95.68
CA LEU A 80 -31.30 39.19 -94.82
C LEU A 80 -31.97 38.92 -93.46
N ILE A 81 -32.80 37.88 -93.36
CA ILE A 81 -33.61 37.57 -92.17
C ILE A 81 -33.20 36.21 -91.59
N VAL A 82 -33.30 35.13 -92.37
CA VAL A 82 -33.01 33.77 -91.87
C VAL A 82 -31.53 33.62 -91.50
N ALA A 83 -30.60 34.01 -92.37
CA ALA A 83 -29.17 33.89 -92.12
C ALA A 83 -28.70 34.77 -90.95
N ALA A 84 -29.27 35.98 -90.80
CA ALA A 84 -28.93 36.88 -89.70
C ALA A 84 -29.33 36.29 -88.34
N PHE A 85 -30.55 35.74 -88.24
CA PHE A 85 -31.03 35.08 -87.02
C PHE A 85 -30.28 33.78 -86.73
N ASN A 86 -30.09 32.92 -87.73
CA ASN A 86 -29.40 31.64 -87.54
C ASN A 86 -27.95 31.86 -87.09
N GLY A 87 -27.25 32.86 -87.64
CA GLY A 87 -25.90 33.21 -87.17
C GLY A 87 -25.87 33.72 -85.72
N ALA A 88 -26.88 34.50 -85.29
CA ALA A 88 -27.00 34.92 -83.90
C ALA A 88 -27.33 33.75 -82.96
N MET A 89 -28.16 32.82 -83.42
CA MET A 89 -28.53 31.62 -82.69
C MET A 89 -27.38 30.62 -82.57
N ASP A 90 -26.50 30.50 -83.55
CA ASP A 90 -25.29 29.67 -83.47
C ASP A 90 -24.36 30.16 -82.34
N LEU A 91 -24.22 31.48 -82.19
CA LEU A 91 -23.45 32.07 -81.09
C LEU A 91 -24.12 31.83 -79.73
N LEU A 92 -25.44 32.05 -79.64
CA LEU A 92 -26.19 31.89 -78.39
C LEU A 92 -26.26 30.43 -77.95
N SER A 93 -26.55 29.50 -78.87
CA SER A 93 -26.58 28.07 -78.59
C SER A 93 -25.20 27.55 -78.16
N SER A 94 -24.13 27.98 -78.83
CA SER A 94 -22.75 27.63 -78.42
C SER A 94 -22.38 28.19 -77.04
N ALA A 95 -22.84 29.40 -76.70
CA ALA A 95 -22.60 30.00 -75.40
C ALA A 95 -23.42 29.35 -74.27
N LEU A 96 -24.57 28.76 -74.60
CA LEU A 96 -25.44 28.07 -73.64
C LEU A 96 -25.16 26.56 -73.55
N ASP A 97 -24.48 25.97 -74.54
CA ASP A 97 -24.03 24.56 -74.54
C ASP A 97 -22.79 24.34 -73.65
N THR A 98 -22.86 24.79 -72.39
CA THR A 98 -21.76 24.72 -71.44
C THR A 98 -21.93 23.57 -70.45
N THR A 99 -20.88 22.79 -70.24
CA THR A 99 -20.77 21.85 -69.11
C THR A 99 -20.20 22.58 -67.89
N ILE A 100 -20.89 22.49 -66.77
CA ILE A 100 -20.55 23.07 -65.47
C ILE A 100 -20.06 21.94 -64.57
N ASP A 101 -18.86 22.07 -64.00
CA ASP A 101 -18.38 21.21 -62.92
C ASP A 101 -18.94 21.71 -61.59
N LEU A 102 -19.67 20.85 -60.87
CA LEU A 102 -20.26 21.16 -59.57
C LEU A 102 -19.26 21.01 -58.41
N GLY A 103 -18.04 20.52 -58.67
CA GLY A 103 -16.97 20.42 -57.68
C GLY A 103 -17.19 19.35 -56.62
N LEU A 104 -18.07 18.36 -56.85
CA LEU A 104 -18.38 17.32 -55.86
C LEU A 104 -17.14 16.53 -55.41
N SER A 105 -16.22 16.28 -56.33
CA SER A 105 -14.93 15.61 -56.08
C SER A 105 -13.93 16.47 -55.29
N SER A 106 -14.19 17.78 -55.15
CA SER A 106 -13.34 18.73 -54.44
C SER A 106 -13.89 19.10 -53.06
N ILE A 107 -15.01 18.49 -52.64
CA ILE A 107 -15.56 18.68 -51.30
C ILE A 107 -14.57 18.10 -50.30
N PRO A 108 -14.04 18.90 -49.35
CA PRO A 108 -13.15 18.39 -48.32
C PRO A 108 -13.93 17.43 -47.42
N LEU A 109 -13.50 16.18 -47.36
CA LEU A 109 -14.09 15.17 -46.51
C LEU A 109 -13.42 15.19 -45.12
N PRO A 110 -14.14 14.82 -44.05
CA PRO A 110 -13.54 14.71 -42.73
C PRO A 110 -12.42 13.67 -42.72
N ASP A 111 -11.24 14.04 -42.20
CA ASP A 111 -10.09 13.13 -42.08
C ASP A 111 -10.22 12.19 -40.86
N ASP A 112 -11.02 12.57 -39.86
CA ASP A 112 -11.24 11.77 -38.65
C ASP A 112 -12.65 12.03 -38.05
N PRO A 113 -13.55 11.02 -38.01
CA PRO A 113 -13.40 9.70 -38.61
C PRO A 113 -13.64 9.75 -40.15
N PRO A 114 -12.81 9.08 -40.98
CA PRO A 114 -12.93 9.08 -42.44
C PRO A 114 -14.04 8.13 -42.94
N ILE A 115 -15.27 8.35 -42.49
CA ILE A 115 -16.45 7.51 -42.79
C ILE A 115 -16.91 7.64 -44.24
N ILE A 116 -16.73 8.82 -44.85
CA ILE A 116 -17.18 9.10 -46.22
C ILE A 116 -15.99 9.00 -47.16
N ALA A 117 -16.09 8.15 -48.20
CA ALA A 117 -15.09 8.02 -49.24
C ALA A 117 -15.31 9.01 -50.40
N SER A 118 -16.57 9.24 -50.78
CA SER A 118 -16.94 10.21 -51.82
C SER A 118 -18.38 10.72 -51.67
N VAL A 119 -18.62 11.94 -52.17
CA VAL A 119 -19.96 12.47 -52.44
C VAL A 119 -20.31 12.15 -53.89
N ASP A 120 -21.35 11.34 -54.09
CA ASP A 120 -21.71 10.82 -55.40
C ASP A 120 -22.76 11.68 -56.10
N THR A 121 -23.77 12.14 -55.36
CA THR A 121 -24.90 12.90 -55.94
C THR A 121 -25.54 13.82 -54.90
N LEU A 122 -25.93 15.02 -55.31
CA LEU A 122 -26.74 15.95 -54.49
C LEU A 122 -28.21 15.85 -54.89
N ILE A 123 -29.11 15.59 -53.95
CA ILE A 123 -30.55 15.46 -54.23
C ILE A 123 -31.23 16.82 -54.11
N ILE A 124 -31.88 17.28 -55.19
CA ILE A 124 -32.58 18.58 -55.22
C ILE A 124 -33.78 18.55 -54.27
N ALA A 125 -33.86 19.55 -53.38
CA ALA A 125 -34.95 19.69 -52.42
C ALA A 125 -36.32 19.80 -53.09
N SER A 126 -37.30 19.15 -52.48
CA SER A 126 -38.67 19.16 -53.00
C SER A 126 -39.35 20.51 -52.77
N HIS A 127 -39.75 21.18 -53.84
CA HIS A 127 -40.49 22.45 -53.73
C HIS A 127 -41.37 22.70 -54.95
N ALA A 128 -42.67 22.93 -54.72
CA ALA A 128 -43.69 23.03 -55.75
C ALA A 128 -43.42 24.07 -56.86
N THR A 129 -42.62 25.11 -56.58
CA THR A 129 -42.35 26.20 -57.54
C THR A 129 -40.88 26.57 -57.74
N ASN A 130 -39.98 26.08 -56.90
CA ASN A 130 -38.60 26.59 -56.81
C ASN A 130 -37.54 25.54 -57.17
N SER A 131 -37.94 24.29 -57.44
CA SER A 131 -37.06 23.24 -57.98
C SER A 131 -37.55 22.87 -59.37
N VAL A 132 -37.34 23.76 -60.34
CA VAL A 132 -37.95 23.67 -61.68
C VAL A 132 -37.01 24.09 -62.79
N TYR A 133 -37.15 23.45 -63.95
CA TYR A 133 -36.61 23.90 -65.22
C TYR A 133 -37.75 24.34 -66.13
N ARG A 134 -37.73 25.57 -66.61
CA ARG A 134 -38.78 26.14 -67.48
C ARG A 134 -38.17 26.72 -68.74
N THR A 135 -38.85 26.53 -69.85
CA THR A 135 -38.42 27.10 -71.13
C THR A 135 -39.61 27.69 -71.87
N LEU A 136 -39.41 28.79 -72.60
CA LEU A 136 -40.40 29.38 -73.49
C LEU A 136 -39.73 29.83 -74.78
N PHE A 137 -40.36 29.49 -75.90
CA PHE A 137 -40.00 29.91 -77.24
C PHE A 137 -41.26 30.45 -77.92
N LYS A 138 -41.19 31.63 -78.52
CA LYS A 138 -42.33 32.19 -79.26
C LYS A 138 -41.86 32.86 -80.54
N ASN A 139 -42.43 32.45 -81.66
CA ASN A 139 -42.24 33.12 -82.94
C ASN A 139 -43.20 34.31 -83.05
N ASN A 140 -42.70 35.54 -82.94
CA ASN A 140 -43.52 36.75 -83.05
C ASN A 140 -43.35 37.39 -84.45
N GLY A 141 -44.32 37.12 -85.31
CA GLY A 141 -44.46 37.80 -86.60
C GLY A 141 -43.62 37.24 -87.74
N ILE A 142 -42.71 36.28 -87.50
CA ILE A 142 -41.80 35.78 -88.54
C ILE A 142 -42.56 34.77 -89.44
N PRO A 143 -42.57 34.97 -90.77
CA PRO A 143 -43.35 34.11 -91.67
C PRO A 143 -42.88 32.65 -91.78
N THR A 144 -41.60 32.38 -91.56
CA THR A 144 -41.08 31.00 -91.53
C THR A 144 -41.05 30.44 -90.12
N ASP A 145 -41.18 29.12 -90.02
CA ASP A 145 -41.16 28.39 -88.75
C ASP A 145 -39.77 28.47 -88.09
N LEU A 146 -39.76 28.55 -86.76
CA LEU A 146 -38.58 28.17 -85.99
C LEU A 146 -38.49 26.65 -85.97
N VAL A 147 -37.39 26.07 -86.42
CA VAL A 147 -37.13 24.63 -86.48
C VAL A 147 -35.96 24.26 -85.58
N GLY A 148 -35.86 22.96 -85.27
CA GLY A 148 -34.81 22.45 -84.37
C GLY A 148 -34.92 22.98 -82.94
N VAL A 149 -36.12 23.37 -82.51
CA VAL A 149 -36.35 23.97 -81.19
C VAL A 149 -36.24 22.91 -80.11
N TYR A 150 -35.26 23.08 -79.22
CA TYR A 150 -35.18 22.28 -78.01
C TYR A 150 -34.45 23.05 -76.91
N SER A 151 -34.70 22.63 -75.68
CA SER A 151 -33.87 22.97 -74.53
C SER A 151 -33.81 21.78 -73.57
N ARG A 152 -32.62 21.39 -73.18
CA ARG A 152 -32.37 20.21 -72.33
C ARG A 152 -31.38 20.53 -71.23
N MET A 153 -31.50 19.77 -70.16
CA MET A 153 -30.59 19.77 -69.03
C MET A 153 -30.22 18.31 -68.73
N VAL A 154 -28.94 18.00 -68.77
CA VAL A 154 -28.41 16.65 -68.51
C VAL A 154 -27.31 16.72 -67.46
N ALA A 155 -27.20 15.70 -66.63
CA ALA A 155 -26.15 15.54 -65.64
C ALA A 155 -25.39 14.24 -65.88
N GLY A 156 -24.18 14.16 -65.35
CA GLY A 156 -23.37 12.95 -65.37
C GLY A 156 -22.12 13.08 -64.51
N SER A 157 -21.59 11.94 -64.07
CA SER A 157 -20.30 11.88 -63.35
C SER A 157 -19.10 11.96 -64.30
N THR A 158 -19.29 11.66 -65.58
CA THR A 158 -18.27 11.68 -66.65
C THR A 158 -18.91 11.96 -68.00
N GLU A 159 -18.17 12.53 -68.95
CA GLU A 159 -18.61 12.64 -70.35
C GLU A 159 -18.61 11.25 -71.04
N PRO A 160 -19.62 10.92 -71.87
CA PRO A 160 -20.82 11.69 -72.16
C PRO A 160 -21.83 11.63 -71.00
N LEU A 161 -22.44 12.78 -70.68
CA LEU A 161 -23.47 12.88 -69.65
C LEU A 161 -24.68 12.01 -70.00
N SER A 162 -25.18 11.25 -69.02
CA SER A 162 -26.14 10.16 -69.24
C SER A 162 -27.48 10.35 -68.53
N ASP A 163 -27.58 11.21 -67.53
CA ASP A 163 -28.81 11.44 -66.78
C ASP A 163 -29.55 12.67 -67.32
N THR A 164 -30.76 12.49 -67.86
CA THR A 164 -31.54 13.60 -68.41
C THR A 164 -32.45 14.18 -67.34
N LEU A 165 -32.06 15.34 -66.82
CA LEU A 165 -32.83 16.06 -65.82
C LEU A 165 -34.06 16.75 -66.42
N ALA A 166 -33.93 17.34 -67.61
CA ALA A 166 -35.05 17.92 -68.34
C ALA A 166 -34.83 17.84 -69.85
N ASN A 167 -35.90 17.64 -70.63
CA ASN A 167 -35.83 17.60 -72.10
C ASN A 167 -37.10 18.21 -72.70
N HIS A 168 -37.03 19.48 -73.06
CA HIS A 168 -38.12 20.23 -73.66
C HIS A 168 -37.92 20.30 -75.18
N ASN A 169 -38.39 19.28 -75.90
CA ASN A 169 -38.27 19.17 -77.37
C ASN A 169 -39.57 18.71 -78.05
N GLN A 170 -40.72 18.82 -77.37
CA GLN A 170 -41.99 18.26 -77.83
C GLN A 170 -42.55 18.96 -79.08
N ILE A 171 -42.26 20.27 -79.22
CA ILE A 171 -42.65 21.08 -80.38
C ILE A 171 -41.37 21.58 -81.07
N PRO A 172 -40.74 20.76 -81.93
CA PRO A 172 -39.47 21.10 -82.57
C PRO A 172 -39.61 22.11 -83.73
N SER A 173 -40.85 22.40 -84.17
CA SER A 173 -41.19 23.41 -85.18
C SER A 173 -42.27 24.35 -84.64
N ILE A 174 -42.00 25.65 -84.57
CA ILE A 174 -42.91 26.68 -84.05
C ILE A 174 -43.26 27.67 -85.16
N SER A 175 -44.49 27.56 -85.66
CA SER A 175 -45.02 28.47 -86.65
C SER A 175 -45.30 29.87 -86.10
N GLN A 176 -45.51 30.82 -87.01
CA GLN A 176 -45.80 32.21 -86.68
C GLN A 176 -46.92 32.34 -85.64
N GLY A 177 -46.68 33.12 -84.58
CA GLY A 177 -47.64 33.41 -83.51
C GLY A 177 -47.80 32.30 -82.47
N VAL A 178 -47.18 31.13 -82.68
CA VAL A 178 -47.24 29.99 -81.75
C VAL A 178 -46.23 30.19 -80.62
N THR A 179 -46.64 29.82 -79.41
CA THR A 179 -45.77 29.77 -78.22
C THR A 179 -45.59 28.31 -77.80
N TYR A 180 -44.34 27.89 -77.60
CA TYR A 180 -44.00 26.65 -76.94
C TYR A 180 -43.47 26.99 -75.54
N ALA A 181 -44.09 26.46 -74.50
CA ALA A 181 -43.61 26.59 -73.13
C ALA A 181 -43.70 25.23 -72.45
N ASP A 182 -42.67 24.88 -71.69
CA ASP A 182 -42.60 23.61 -70.98
C ASP A 182 -41.95 23.79 -69.60
N THR A 183 -42.28 22.91 -68.66
CA THR A 183 -41.81 22.95 -67.28
C THR A 183 -41.57 21.53 -66.76
N THR A 184 -40.34 21.27 -66.34
CA THR A 184 -39.95 20.04 -65.66
C THR A 184 -39.75 20.30 -64.17
N ASP A 185 -40.38 19.47 -63.32
CA ASP A 185 -40.09 19.40 -61.88
C ASP A 185 -38.74 18.69 -61.66
N LEU A 186 -37.89 19.32 -60.85
CA LEU A 186 -36.57 18.85 -60.49
C LEU A 186 -36.51 18.27 -59.07
N SER A 187 -37.61 18.34 -58.31
CA SER A 187 -37.71 17.80 -56.96
C SER A 187 -37.29 16.33 -56.91
N GLY A 188 -36.34 16.00 -56.03
CA GLY A 188 -35.81 14.64 -55.85
C GLY A 188 -34.89 14.16 -56.97
N LYS A 189 -34.58 14.98 -57.99
CA LYS A 189 -33.60 14.61 -59.01
C LYS A 189 -32.17 14.81 -58.49
N GLY A 190 -31.26 13.96 -58.97
CA GLY A 190 -29.86 13.96 -58.57
C GLY A 190 -28.99 14.87 -59.43
N LEU A 191 -28.15 15.67 -58.79
CA LEU A 191 -27.07 16.41 -59.43
C LEU A 191 -25.76 15.67 -59.18
N THR A 192 -25.19 15.14 -60.25
CA THR A 192 -23.86 14.51 -60.25
C THR A 192 -22.77 15.54 -60.57
N SER A 193 -21.51 15.12 -60.71
CA SER A 193 -20.36 16.04 -60.81
C SER A 193 -20.45 17.08 -61.93
N PHE A 194 -21.11 16.76 -63.05
CA PHE A 194 -21.25 17.68 -64.17
C PHE A 194 -22.71 17.93 -64.52
N LEU A 195 -23.01 19.18 -64.85
CA LEU A 195 -24.32 19.63 -65.33
C LEU A 195 -24.15 20.34 -66.67
N LYS A 196 -24.91 19.94 -67.67
CA LYS A 196 -24.92 20.59 -68.99
C LYS A 196 -26.33 21.07 -69.32
N MET A 197 -26.42 22.34 -69.68
CA MET A 197 -27.60 22.90 -70.32
C MET A 197 -27.31 23.04 -71.82
N ALA A 198 -28.32 22.83 -72.65
CA ALA A 198 -28.19 23.02 -74.10
C ALA A 198 -29.53 23.49 -74.66
N THR A 199 -29.49 24.45 -75.58
CA THR A 199 -30.68 24.95 -76.25
C THR A 199 -30.37 25.22 -77.71
N ASN A 200 -31.36 25.06 -78.58
CA ASN A 200 -31.24 25.43 -79.98
C ASN A 200 -32.57 25.89 -80.55
N MET A 201 -32.49 26.72 -81.58
CA MET A 201 -33.57 27.07 -82.49
C MET A 201 -32.96 27.74 -83.72
N SER A 202 -33.54 27.52 -84.89
CA SER A 202 -33.16 28.21 -86.13
C SER A 202 -34.41 28.53 -86.94
N LEU A 203 -34.36 29.50 -87.84
CA LEU A 203 -35.41 29.75 -88.81
C LEU A 203 -35.22 28.85 -90.03
N ASN A 204 -36.32 28.31 -90.53
CA ASN A 204 -36.35 27.60 -91.80
C ASN A 204 -36.26 28.59 -92.98
N SER A 205 -35.68 28.13 -94.08
CA SER A 205 -35.70 28.85 -95.36
C SER A 205 -37.13 29.02 -95.87
N ALA A 206 -37.34 30.03 -96.71
CA ALA A 206 -38.57 30.24 -97.45
C ALA A 206 -38.94 29.01 -98.30
N LEU A 207 -40.19 28.55 -98.21
CA LEU A 207 -40.72 27.40 -98.98
C LEU A 207 -41.31 27.80 -100.34
N THR A 208 -41.53 29.10 -100.55
CA THR A 208 -42.15 29.69 -101.74
C THR A 208 -41.22 30.73 -102.34
N ASP A 209 -41.32 30.97 -103.65
CA ASP A 209 -40.48 31.97 -104.36
C ASP A 209 -40.61 33.38 -103.78
N TYR A 210 -41.73 33.67 -103.10
CA TYR A 210 -42.02 34.93 -102.43
C TYR A 210 -42.57 34.68 -101.02
N VAL A 211 -42.12 35.49 -100.06
CA VAL A 211 -42.54 35.45 -98.65
C VAL A 211 -43.30 36.73 -98.32
N THR A 212 -44.53 36.61 -97.84
CA THR A 212 -45.28 37.77 -97.33
C THR A 212 -44.89 38.04 -95.89
N ILE A 213 -44.30 39.21 -95.66
CA ILE A 213 -43.97 39.73 -94.35
C ILE A 213 -45.21 40.45 -93.79
N PRO A 214 -45.72 40.06 -92.61
CA PRO A 214 -46.83 40.75 -91.97
C PRO A 214 -46.41 42.14 -91.43
N PRO A 215 -47.37 43.06 -91.23
CA PRO A 215 -47.08 44.31 -90.54
C PRO A 215 -46.64 44.05 -89.10
N GLY A 216 -45.70 44.86 -88.61
CA GLY A 216 -45.19 44.83 -87.25
C GLY A 216 -43.69 44.49 -87.13
N SER A 217 -43.31 43.98 -85.97
CA SER A 217 -41.94 43.58 -85.62
C SER A 217 -41.72 42.09 -85.82
N LEU A 218 -40.49 41.69 -86.14
CA LEU A 218 -40.07 40.29 -86.27
C LEU A 218 -39.06 39.95 -85.17
N TYR A 219 -39.47 39.12 -84.22
CA TYR A 219 -38.59 38.71 -83.10
C TYR A 219 -39.02 37.36 -82.52
N VAL A 220 -38.11 36.75 -81.76
CA VAL A 220 -38.38 35.54 -80.99
C VAL A 220 -38.31 35.87 -79.50
N ASP A 221 -39.33 35.48 -78.73
CA ASP A 221 -39.20 35.49 -77.27
C ASP A 221 -38.57 34.17 -76.83
N PHE A 222 -37.49 34.28 -76.06
CA PHE A 222 -36.76 33.15 -75.49
C PHE A 222 -36.66 33.33 -73.97
N ASN A 223 -37.12 32.34 -73.22
CA ASN A 223 -36.96 32.30 -71.78
C ASN A 223 -36.45 30.92 -71.34
N ILE A 224 -35.42 30.90 -70.49
CA ILE A 224 -35.02 29.74 -69.71
C ILE A 224 -34.97 30.15 -68.24
N THR A 225 -35.56 29.34 -67.37
CA THR A 225 -35.47 29.50 -65.92
C THR A 225 -35.07 28.17 -65.30
N PHE A 226 -33.93 28.14 -64.60
CA PHE A 226 -33.51 27.07 -63.72
C PHE A 226 -33.54 27.60 -62.28
N LYS A 227 -34.27 26.92 -61.40
CA LYS A 227 -34.33 27.21 -59.97
C LYS A 227 -34.14 25.94 -59.17
N MET A 228 -33.42 26.07 -58.04
CA MET A 228 -33.33 25.04 -57.02
C MET A 228 -33.75 25.60 -55.66
N ALA A 229 -34.61 24.88 -54.94
CA ALA A 229 -35.05 25.28 -53.60
C ALA A 229 -34.08 24.91 -52.47
N GLY A 230 -33.05 24.11 -52.78
CA GLY A 230 -32.09 23.59 -51.81
C GLY A 230 -31.57 22.22 -52.22
N ILE A 231 -30.77 21.63 -51.34
CA ILE A 231 -30.38 20.21 -51.37
C ILE A 231 -31.05 19.53 -50.18
N ASP A 232 -31.73 18.40 -50.42
CA ASP A 232 -32.44 17.62 -49.40
C ASP A 232 -31.49 16.66 -48.68
N SER A 233 -30.78 15.88 -49.46
CA SER A 233 -29.83 14.86 -49.01
C SER A 233 -28.64 14.77 -49.95
N ILE A 234 -27.59 14.13 -49.46
CA ILE A 234 -26.42 13.77 -50.24
C ILE A 234 -26.32 12.26 -50.32
N ASP A 235 -26.16 11.73 -51.53
CA ASP A 235 -25.80 10.34 -51.72
C ASP A 235 -24.28 10.23 -51.69
N VAL A 236 -23.80 9.34 -50.84
CA VAL A 236 -22.38 9.14 -50.54
C VAL A 236 -22.00 7.68 -50.69
N THR A 237 -20.74 7.43 -51.01
CA THR A 237 -20.11 6.14 -50.79
C THR A 237 -19.34 6.20 -49.48
N THR A 238 -19.66 5.32 -48.53
CA THR A 238 -18.93 5.19 -47.26
C THR A 238 -17.59 4.49 -47.49
N ASN A 239 -16.61 4.75 -46.65
CA ASN A 239 -15.34 4.05 -46.62
C ASN A 239 -15.43 2.82 -45.70
N ASN A 240 -14.58 1.81 -45.92
CA ASN A 240 -14.43 0.72 -44.97
C ASN A 240 -13.65 1.22 -43.75
N TYR A 241 -14.35 1.47 -42.65
CA TYR A 241 -13.77 2.11 -41.48
C TYR A 241 -14.23 1.43 -40.20
N SER A 242 -13.29 1.03 -39.34
CA SER A 242 -13.60 0.54 -38.00
C SER A 242 -13.72 1.71 -37.04
N MET A 243 -14.88 1.81 -36.41
CA MET A 243 -15.14 2.77 -35.34
C MET A 243 -14.54 2.31 -34.00
N SER A 244 -14.07 1.06 -33.90
CA SER A 244 -13.51 0.52 -32.66
C SER A 244 -12.05 0.95 -32.43
N ASP A 245 -11.32 1.31 -33.49
CA ASP A 245 -9.91 1.76 -33.42
C ASP A 245 -9.69 3.00 -32.53
N GLY A 246 -10.74 3.80 -32.29
CA GLY A 246 -10.72 4.98 -31.41
C GLY A 246 -11.30 4.75 -30.01
N ILE A 247 -11.78 3.55 -29.69
CA ILE A 247 -12.45 3.22 -28.42
C ILE A 247 -11.48 2.41 -27.56
N GLU A 248 -10.75 3.08 -26.66
CA GLU A 248 -10.03 2.39 -25.58
C GLU A 248 -11.03 1.84 -24.57
N MET A 249 -11.30 0.53 -24.64
CA MET A 249 -12.04 -0.15 -23.58
C MET A 249 -11.08 -0.46 -22.42
N PRO A 250 -11.36 0.01 -21.20
CA PRO A 250 -10.57 -0.41 -20.04
C PRO A 250 -10.69 -1.94 -19.89
N PRO A 251 -9.62 -2.63 -19.44
CA PRO A 251 -9.70 -4.05 -19.16
C PRO A 251 -10.79 -4.28 -18.12
N MET A 252 -11.68 -5.22 -18.42
CA MET A 252 -12.75 -5.59 -17.49
C MET A 252 -12.16 -6.58 -16.49
N GLU A 253 -11.37 -6.04 -15.55
CA GLU A 253 -10.75 -6.81 -14.48
C GLU A 253 -11.81 -7.44 -13.60
N LEU A 254 -11.55 -8.67 -13.17
CA LEU A 254 -12.35 -9.26 -12.12
C LEU A 254 -12.17 -8.46 -10.84
N PRO A 255 -13.25 -8.15 -10.10
CA PRO A 255 -13.11 -7.61 -8.77
C PRO A 255 -12.31 -8.62 -7.92
N GLU A 256 -11.31 -8.14 -7.18
CA GLU A 256 -10.66 -8.95 -6.16
C GLU A 256 -11.74 -9.48 -5.20
N MET A 257 -11.85 -10.80 -5.10
CA MET A 257 -12.80 -11.40 -4.18
C MET A 257 -12.26 -11.20 -2.76
N ASP A 258 -12.84 -10.24 -2.04
CA ASP A 258 -12.55 -10.03 -0.62
C ASP A 258 -13.05 -11.24 0.19
N MET A 259 -12.11 -12.15 0.46
CA MET A 259 -12.28 -13.36 1.25
C MET A 259 -11.53 -13.24 2.58
N SER A 260 -11.22 -12.01 3.01
CA SER A 260 -10.47 -11.75 4.25
C SER A 260 -11.17 -12.34 5.49
N GLU A 261 -12.51 -12.29 5.54
CA GLU A 261 -13.31 -12.94 6.60
C GLU A 261 -13.14 -14.46 6.65
N SER A 262 -12.71 -15.08 5.53
CA SER A 262 -12.43 -16.53 5.42
C SER A 262 -10.93 -16.85 5.49
N GLY A 263 -10.07 -15.87 5.80
CA GLY A 263 -8.62 -16.05 5.97
C GLY A 263 -7.82 -16.18 4.66
N ILE A 264 -8.40 -15.86 3.51
CA ILE A 264 -7.73 -15.95 2.20
C ILE A 264 -7.26 -14.55 1.79
N SER A 265 -5.94 -14.36 1.71
CA SER A 265 -5.29 -13.10 1.36
C SER A 265 -5.19 -12.87 -0.15
N LYS A 266 -5.15 -13.94 -0.96
CA LYS A 266 -5.12 -13.86 -2.43
C LYS A 266 -5.70 -15.13 -3.08
N MET A 267 -6.45 -14.97 -4.17
CA MET A 267 -6.98 -16.07 -4.97
C MET A 267 -6.63 -15.91 -6.45
N GLU A 268 -6.02 -16.92 -7.07
CA GLU A 268 -5.70 -16.95 -8.50
C GLU A 268 -6.59 -17.98 -9.19
N ILE A 269 -7.63 -17.51 -9.89
CA ILE A 269 -8.66 -18.37 -10.48
C ILE A 269 -8.23 -18.87 -11.84
N TYR A 270 -8.28 -20.18 -12.09
CA TYR A 270 -7.95 -20.75 -13.40
C TYR A 270 -9.18 -21.15 -14.20
N ARG A 271 -10.20 -21.72 -13.54
CA ARG A 271 -11.47 -22.10 -14.16
C ARG A 271 -12.58 -22.15 -13.12
N ASN A 272 -13.74 -21.62 -13.49
CA ASN A 272 -14.98 -21.76 -12.74
C ASN A 272 -16.01 -22.52 -13.57
N VAL A 273 -16.89 -23.26 -12.90
CA VAL A 273 -18.10 -23.82 -13.52
C VAL A 273 -19.30 -23.01 -13.01
N LEU A 274 -20.06 -22.43 -13.92
CA LEU A 274 -21.25 -21.67 -13.59
C LEU A 274 -22.38 -22.61 -13.16
N LYS A 275 -23.00 -22.30 -12.02
CA LYS A 275 -24.06 -23.10 -11.41
C LYS A 275 -25.21 -23.33 -12.38
N ASN A 276 -25.58 -24.60 -12.54
CA ASN A 276 -26.72 -25.01 -13.37
C ASN A 276 -27.94 -25.36 -12.50
N GLU A 277 -27.83 -26.38 -11.66
CA GLU A 277 -28.92 -26.81 -10.76
C GLU A 277 -29.05 -25.89 -9.54
N GLY A 278 -30.28 -25.45 -9.24
CA GLY A 278 -30.56 -24.56 -8.10
C GLY A 278 -30.08 -23.12 -8.27
N ALA A 279 -29.73 -22.69 -9.48
CA ALA A 279 -29.47 -21.29 -9.80
C ALA A 279 -30.77 -20.48 -9.82
N ALA A 280 -30.77 -19.27 -9.26
CA ALA A 280 -31.92 -18.38 -9.29
C ALA A 280 -32.18 -17.86 -10.71
N TYR A 281 -33.39 -17.36 -10.97
CA TYR A 281 -33.78 -16.90 -12.30
C TYR A 281 -32.87 -15.77 -12.85
N ASN A 282 -32.30 -14.95 -11.97
CA ASN A 282 -31.43 -13.81 -12.26
C ASN A 282 -29.95 -14.11 -11.98
N GLU A 283 -29.51 -15.36 -12.17
CA GLU A 283 -28.10 -15.75 -12.08
C GLU A 283 -27.58 -16.26 -13.44
N ASN A 284 -26.28 -16.10 -13.66
CA ASN A 284 -25.55 -16.69 -14.80
C ASN A 284 -26.16 -16.33 -16.17
N LYS A 285 -26.49 -15.06 -16.37
CA LYS A 285 -27.04 -14.56 -17.63
C LYS A 285 -26.31 -13.29 -18.06
N LEU A 286 -25.98 -13.22 -19.35
CA LEU A 286 -25.57 -11.99 -20.01
C LEU A 286 -26.73 -11.51 -20.89
N ILE A 287 -27.21 -10.31 -20.63
CA ILE A 287 -28.35 -9.71 -21.32
C ILE A 287 -27.85 -8.52 -22.14
N ILE A 288 -28.08 -8.59 -23.46
CA ILE A 288 -27.90 -7.48 -24.39
C ILE A 288 -29.30 -6.98 -24.78
N ARG A 289 -29.55 -5.70 -24.55
CA ARG A 289 -30.79 -5.01 -24.92
C ARG A 289 -30.54 -3.78 -25.76
N ASP A 290 -31.56 -3.40 -26.51
CA ASP A 290 -31.60 -2.17 -27.30
C ASP A 290 -30.38 -2.05 -28.23
N LEU A 291 -29.80 -3.18 -28.68
CA LEU A 291 -28.70 -3.18 -29.64
C LEU A 291 -29.26 -2.78 -31.00
N ALA A 292 -29.05 -1.52 -31.37
CA ALA A 292 -29.61 -0.93 -32.56
C ALA A 292 -28.70 0.17 -33.11
N SER A 293 -28.86 0.44 -34.40
CA SER A 293 -28.26 1.56 -35.11
C SER A 293 -29.38 2.37 -35.75
N SER A 294 -29.33 3.69 -35.64
CA SER A 294 -30.20 4.60 -36.41
C SER A 294 -29.46 5.34 -37.53
N PHE A 295 -28.19 5.01 -37.78
CA PHE A 295 -27.43 5.56 -38.90
C PHE A 295 -28.08 5.22 -40.25
N PRO A 296 -27.92 6.07 -41.29
CA PRO A 296 -28.48 5.84 -42.63
C PRO A 296 -27.75 4.78 -43.45
N PHE A 297 -26.90 3.97 -42.82
CA PHE A 297 -26.10 2.91 -43.43
C PHE A 297 -25.94 1.71 -42.48
N ASP A 298 -25.72 0.52 -43.04
CA ASP A 298 -25.55 -0.71 -42.27
C ASP A 298 -24.18 -0.72 -41.55
N MET A 299 -24.09 -1.33 -40.37
CA MET A 299 -22.83 -1.49 -39.63
C MET A 299 -22.59 -2.95 -39.26
N ASN A 300 -21.39 -3.47 -39.49
CA ASN A 300 -20.98 -4.78 -38.99
C ASN A 300 -20.67 -4.66 -37.50
N PHE A 301 -21.28 -5.52 -36.69
CA PHE A 301 -21.12 -5.53 -35.24
C PHE A 301 -20.64 -6.90 -34.77
N LEU A 302 -19.49 -6.92 -34.10
CA LEU A 302 -18.91 -8.08 -33.45
C LEU A 302 -18.77 -7.79 -31.95
N LEU A 303 -19.40 -8.65 -31.14
CA LEU A 303 -19.19 -8.74 -29.70
C LEU A 303 -18.87 -10.19 -29.38
N ASN A 304 -17.70 -10.49 -28.81
CA ASN A 304 -17.29 -11.85 -28.51
C ASN A 304 -16.56 -11.92 -27.17
N PHE A 305 -17.21 -12.51 -26.17
CA PHE A 305 -16.58 -12.84 -24.90
C PHE A 305 -15.90 -14.21 -25.01
N GLN A 306 -14.57 -14.23 -24.91
CA GLN A 306 -13.80 -15.45 -25.17
C GLN A 306 -13.63 -16.35 -23.94
N ASN A 307 -13.77 -15.81 -22.73
CA ASN A 307 -13.55 -16.56 -21.48
C ASN A 307 -14.69 -17.52 -21.13
N PHE A 308 -15.87 -17.35 -21.71
CA PHE A 308 -17.00 -18.25 -21.52
C PHE A 308 -16.92 -19.41 -22.51
N SER A 309 -16.58 -20.60 -21.99
CA SER A 309 -16.59 -21.82 -22.76
C SER A 309 -17.94 -22.55 -22.57
N PRO A 310 -18.73 -22.72 -23.65
CA PRO A 310 -20.08 -23.26 -23.57
C PRO A 310 -20.09 -24.75 -23.30
N THR A 311 -21.20 -25.24 -22.75
CA THR A 311 -21.54 -26.66 -22.76
C THR A 311 -21.69 -27.19 -24.20
N PRO A 312 -21.66 -28.51 -24.45
CA PRO A 312 -21.80 -29.07 -25.81
C PRO A 312 -23.04 -28.59 -26.58
N ASP A 313 -24.14 -28.29 -25.90
CA ASP A 313 -25.39 -27.77 -26.47
C ASP A 313 -25.56 -26.23 -26.33
N GLY A 314 -24.54 -25.54 -25.81
CA GLY A 314 -24.57 -24.12 -25.51
C GLY A 314 -24.05 -23.25 -26.66
N ASP A 315 -24.69 -22.10 -26.89
CA ASP A 315 -24.21 -21.09 -27.83
C ASP A 315 -22.95 -20.39 -27.29
N SER A 316 -21.96 -20.13 -28.15
CA SER A 316 -20.86 -19.22 -27.82
C SER A 316 -21.42 -17.83 -27.46
N VAL A 317 -20.76 -17.12 -26.53
CA VAL A 317 -21.16 -15.78 -26.08
C VAL A 317 -20.69 -14.73 -27.09
N LYS A 318 -21.26 -14.83 -28.30
CA LYS A 318 -20.87 -14.07 -29.47
C LYS A 318 -22.11 -13.51 -30.19
N ILE A 319 -22.06 -12.22 -30.55
CA ILE A 319 -22.95 -11.57 -31.51
C ILE A 319 -22.08 -11.16 -32.69
N ASP A 320 -22.46 -11.61 -33.89
CA ASP A 320 -21.76 -11.30 -35.13
C ASP A 320 -22.86 -11.10 -36.18
N THR A 321 -23.16 -9.83 -36.43
CA THR A 321 -24.36 -9.44 -37.17
C THR A 321 -24.19 -8.07 -37.83
N VAL A 322 -25.13 -7.74 -38.72
CA VAL A 322 -25.20 -6.45 -39.38
C VAL A 322 -26.35 -5.67 -38.76
N LEU A 323 -26.03 -4.53 -38.14
CA LEU A 323 -27.01 -3.59 -37.59
C LEU A 323 -27.58 -2.75 -38.72
N LYS A 324 -28.89 -2.80 -38.87
CA LYS A 324 -29.64 -2.05 -39.88
C LYS A 324 -30.56 -1.06 -39.21
N ASN A 325 -30.78 0.08 -39.86
CA ASN A 325 -31.68 1.11 -39.35
C ASN A 325 -33.09 0.53 -39.07
N GLY A 326 -33.60 0.78 -37.86
CA GLY A 326 -34.92 0.35 -37.41
C GLY A 326 -35.01 -1.12 -36.98
N ILE A 327 -33.90 -1.87 -36.93
CA ILE A 327 -33.85 -3.24 -36.41
C ILE A 327 -33.18 -3.24 -35.03
N GLU A 328 -33.92 -3.68 -34.02
CA GLU A 328 -33.42 -3.85 -32.66
C GLU A 328 -33.10 -5.32 -32.38
N ILE A 329 -31.94 -5.58 -31.76
CA ILE A 329 -31.50 -6.91 -31.37
C ILE A 329 -31.48 -7.01 -29.85
N ASN A 330 -32.29 -7.93 -29.32
CA ASN A 330 -32.29 -8.32 -27.92
C ASN A 330 -31.83 -9.77 -27.80
N LYS A 331 -30.74 -10.02 -27.07
CA LYS A 331 -30.20 -11.37 -26.87
C LYS A 331 -29.90 -11.59 -25.39
N THR A 332 -30.39 -12.70 -24.86
CA THR A 332 -29.99 -13.20 -23.53
C THR A 332 -29.18 -14.47 -23.73
N PHE A 333 -27.94 -14.45 -23.27
CA PHE A 333 -27.09 -15.64 -23.16
C PHE A 333 -27.33 -16.27 -21.80
N ASP A 334 -27.75 -17.53 -21.81
CA ASP A 334 -27.87 -18.34 -20.61
C ASP A 334 -26.56 -19.10 -20.40
N LEU A 335 -25.81 -18.70 -19.38
CA LEU A 335 -24.45 -19.18 -19.13
C LEU A 335 -24.43 -20.32 -18.11
N ARG A 336 -25.59 -20.83 -17.71
CA ARG A 336 -25.69 -21.92 -16.72
C ARG A 336 -24.98 -23.17 -17.25
N GLY A 337 -24.06 -23.70 -16.44
CA GLY A 337 -23.22 -24.84 -16.79
C GLY A 337 -21.98 -24.51 -17.63
N TYR A 338 -21.82 -23.26 -18.10
CA TYR A 338 -20.63 -22.86 -18.86
C TYR A 338 -19.41 -22.81 -17.95
N THR A 339 -18.23 -22.98 -18.52
CA THR A 339 -16.98 -22.72 -17.81
C THR A 339 -16.51 -21.30 -18.07
N LEU A 340 -15.97 -20.65 -17.04
CA LEU A 340 -15.35 -19.33 -17.12
C LEU A 340 -13.85 -19.48 -16.82
N GLN A 341 -12.98 -19.17 -17.78
CA GLN A 341 -11.54 -19.45 -17.68
C GLN A 341 -10.69 -18.47 -18.51
N SER A 342 -9.37 -18.49 -18.29
CA SER A 342 -8.40 -17.75 -19.12
C SER A 342 -8.45 -18.21 -20.59
N THR A 343 -8.19 -17.31 -21.54
CA THR A 343 -8.02 -17.64 -22.96
C THR A 343 -6.64 -18.23 -23.28
N ASP A 344 -5.69 -18.14 -22.34
CA ASP A 344 -4.39 -18.76 -22.52
C ASP A 344 -4.56 -20.28 -22.59
N GLY A 345 -4.13 -20.85 -23.72
CA GLY A 345 -4.30 -22.26 -24.01
C GLY A 345 -3.62 -23.15 -22.97
N ASP A 346 -4.10 -24.39 -22.91
CA ASP A 346 -3.45 -25.49 -22.21
C ASP A 346 -2.30 -26.04 -23.06
N ASN A 347 -1.13 -25.38 -23.03
CA ASN A 347 0.00 -25.79 -23.87
C ASN A 347 0.69 -27.05 -23.34
N ASN A 348 0.43 -27.41 -22.08
CA ASN A 348 1.00 -28.58 -21.42
C ASN A 348 0.07 -29.83 -21.50
N ASN A 349 -1.16 -29.63 -21.99
CA ASN A 349 -2.18 -30.64 -22.26
C ASN A 349 -2.67 -31.38 -21.00
N ASP A 350 -2.72 -30.69 -19.86
CA ASP A 350 -3.19 -31.19 -18.55
C ASP A 350 -4.70 -31.04 -18.31
N GLY A 351 -5.42 -30.44 -19.27
CA GLY A 351 -6.86 -30.16 -19.24
C GLY A 351 -7.24 -28.79 -18.69
N TRP A 352 -6.29 -27.91 -18.36
CA TRP A 352 -6.51 -26.61 -17.72
C TRP A 352 -5.71 -25.47 -18.38
N PRO A 353 -6.16 -24.20 -18.26
CA PRO A 353 -5.40 -23.05 -18.75
C PRO A 353 -4.04 -22.89 -18.03
N ASP A 354 -3.02 -22.46 -18.75
CA ASP A 354 -1.67 -22.24 -18.21
C ASP A 354 -1.55 -20.98 -17.33
N SER A 355 -2.54 -20.07 -17.37
CA SER A 355 -2.55 -18.82 -16.61
C SER A 355 -3.87 -18.60 -15.85
N ALA A 356 -3.79 -17.79 -14.80
CA ALA A 356 -4.96 -17.37 -14.04
C ALA A 356 -5.80 -16.37 -14.85
N PHE A 357 -7.12 -16.53 -14.79
CA PHE A 357 -8.12 -15.61 -15.32
C PHE A 357 -8.19 -14.35 -14.45
N THR A 358 -7.70 -13.23 -14.98
CA THR A 358 -7.63 -11.93 -14.28
C THR A 358 -8.58 -10.89 -14.86
N SER A 359 -8.92 -10.98 -16.16
CA SER A 359 -9.80 -10.02 -16.86
C SER A 359 -10.62 -10.71 -17.93
N PHE A 360 -11.80 -10.17 -18.26
CA PHE A 360 -12.57 -10.63 -19.42
C PHE A 360 -11.93 -10.16 -20.74
N ASP A 361 -11.56 -11.10 -21.58
CA ASP A 361 -11.14 -10.95 -22.96
C ASP A 361 -12.37 -10.75 -23.85
N LEU A 362 -12.63 -9.47 -24.14
CA LEU A 362 -13.73 -9.02 -24.98
C LEU A 362 -13.19 -8.51 -26.32
N VAL A 363 -13.63 -9.13 -27.41
CA VAL A 363 -13.45 -8.58 -28.75
C VAL A 363 -14.72 -7.83 -29.12
N LEU A 364 -14.64 -6.50 -29.13
CA LEU A 364 -15.67 -5.61 -29.64
C LEU A 364 -15.17 -4.94 -30.92
N ASP A 365 -15.89 -5.09 -32.02
CA ASP A 365 -15.60 -4.37 -33.25
C ASP A 365 -16.89 -3.84 -33.90
N ILE A 366 -16.84 -2.62 -34.39
CA ILE A 366 -17.94 -1.94 -35.08
C ILE A 366 -17.36 -1.35 -36.35
N THR A 367 -17.67 -1.96 -37.48
CA THR A 367 -17.10 -1.57 -38.78
C THR A 367 -18.19 -1.10 -39.73
N ILE A 368 -17.98 0.07 -40.33
CA ILE A 368 -18.81 0.58 -41.43
C ILE A 368 -18.25 -0.03 -42.72
N PRO A 369 -18.98 -0.89 -43.43
CA PRO A 369 -18.54 -1.39 -44.73
C PRO A 369 -18.68 -0.30 -45.80
N GLU A 370 -17.91 -0.46 -46.90
CA GLU A 370 -18.09 0.34 -48.11
C GLU A 370 -19.47 0.05 -48.72
N GLN A 371 -20.33 1.06 -48.73
CA GLN A 371 -21.69 0.98 -49.28
C GLN A 371 -22.19 2.35 -49.70
N LYS A 372 -23.32 2.38 -50.42
CA LYS A 372 -24.02 3.62 -50.74
C LYS A 372 -25.02 3.97 -49.66
N ALA A 373 -25.03 5.24 -49.25
CA ALA A 373 -25.94 5.77 -48.24
C ALA A 373 -26.46 7.15 -48.65
N SER A 374 -27.65 7.52 -48.16
CA SER A 374 -28.20 8.87 -48.35
C SER A 374 -28.25 9.57 -47.00
N ILE A 375 -27.57 10.71 -46.87
CA ILE A 375 -27.47 11.48 -45.64
C ILE A 375 -28.37 12.73 -45.76
N PRO A 376 -29.38 12.90 -44.90
CA PRO A 376 -30.23 14.08 -44.92
C PRO A 376 -29.45 15.33 -44.47
N LEU A 377 -29.71 16.46 -45.10
CA LEU A 377 -29.13 17.77 -44.77
C LEU A 377 -30.12 18.69 -44.01
N ASP A 378 -31.13 18.10 -43.38
CA ASP A 378 -32.20 18.80 -42.65
C ASP A 378 -31.79 19.29 -41.25
N GLY A 379 -30.57 18.97 -40.81
CA GLY A 379 -30.04 19.30 -39.48
C GLY A 379 -30.42 18.32 -38.38
N SER A 380 -31.10 17.22 -38.72
CA SER A 380 -31.29 16.10 -37.79
C SER A 380 -29.95 15.43 -37.45
N PRO A 381 -29.83 14.80 -36.26
CA PRO A 381 -28.68 13.97 -35.95
C PRO A 381 -28.51 12.85 -36.99
N LEU A 382 -27.27 12.59 -37.40
CA LEU A 382 -26.96 11.54 -38.38
C LEU A 382 -27.44 10.16 -37.94
N GLY A 383 -27.42 9.89 -36.64
CA GLY A 383 -27.81 8.62 -36.04
C GLY A 383 -27.17 8.44 -34.67
N GLU A 384 -27.60 7.41 -33.97
CA GLU A 384 -27.05 6.95 -32.71
C GLU A 384 -26.87 5.43 -32.74
N PHE A 385 -25.88 4.98 -31.97
CA PHE A 385 -25.67 3.59 -31.64
C PHE A 385 -26.10 3.38 -30.20
N THR A 386 -26.99 2.40 -29.95
CA THR A 386 -27.45 2.05 -28.61
C THR A 386 -27.10 0.61 -28.31
N MET A 387 -26.65 0.35 -27.07
CA MET A 387 -26.45 -1.00 -26.54
C MET A 387 -26.48 -0.97 -25.02
N ASN A 388 -27.38 -1.75 -24.42
CA ASN A 388 -27.44 -1.98 -22.98
C ASN A 388 -26.95 -3.39 -22.67
N MET A 389 -25.76 -3.47 -22.06
CA MET A 389 -25.18 -4.73 -21.61
C MET A 389 -25.34 -4.89 -20.10
N LYS A 390 -25.90 -6.01 -19.66
CA LYS A 390 -26.03 -6.37 -18.25
C LYS A 390 -25.57 -7.80 -18.02
N LEU A 391 -24.52 -7.96 -17.22
CA LEU A 391 -24.16 -9.24 -16.64
C LEU A 391 -24.90 -9.39 -15.30
N GLU A 392 -25.76 -10.40 -15.19
CA GLU A 392 -26.40 -10.75 -13.92
C GLU A 392 -25.40 -11.43 -12.98
N GLN A 393 -25.79 -11.62 -11.71
CA GLN A 393 -24.95 -12.25 -10.71
C GLN A 393 -24.36 -13.58 -11.21
N LEU A 394 -23.03 -13.72 -11.12
CA LEU A 394 -22.35 -14.98 -11.37
C LEU A 394 -22.38 -15.83 -10.10
N SER A 395 -22.91 -17.04 -10.23
CA SER A 395 -22.97 -18.04 -9.18
C SER A 395 -22.28 -19.30 -9.67
N PHE A 396 -21.32 -19.80 -8.91
CA PHE A 396 -20.46 -20.92 -9.30
C PHE A 396 -20.89 -22.22 -8.61
N SER A 397 -20.82 -23.35 -9.32
CA SER A 397 -20.92 -24.69 -8.71
C SER A 397 -19.56 -25.21 -8.26
N SER A 398 -18.49 -24.77 -8.91
CA SER A 398 -17.11 -25.06 -8.49
C SER A 398 -16.15 -23.97 -8.97
N ILE A 399 -15.12 -23.74 -8.17
CA ILE A 399 -14.02 -22.80 -8.43
C ILE A 399 -12.73 -23.60 -8.36
N ALA A 400 -11.87 -23.48 -9.37
CA ALA A 400 -10.52 -24.03 -9.38
C ALA A 400 -9.52 -22.86 -9.34
N ALA A 401 -8.82 -22.71 -8.21
CA ALA A 401 -7.93 -21.57 -7.95
C ALA A 401 -6.75 -21.96 -7.04
N ASN A 402 -5.66 -21.18 -7.10
CA ASN A 402 -4.65 -21.17 -6.04
C ASN A 402 -5.12 -20.24 -4.91
N LEU A 403 -4.92 -20.66 -3.66
CA LEU A 403 -5.35 -19.92 -2.48
C LEU A 403 -4.13 -19.63 -1.60
N TYR A 404 -3.97 -18.36 -1.27
CA TYR A 404 -2.99 -17.89 -0.31
C TYR A 404 -3.74 -17.50 0.95
N MET A 405 -3.32 -18.08 2.08
CA MET A 405 -3.90 -17.80 3.38
C MET A 405 -2.78 -17.37 4.33
N GLU A 406 -2.89 -16.16 4.84
CA GLU A 406 -2.15 -15.75 6.03
C GLU A 406 -2.98 -16.20 7.23
N MET A 407 -2.51 -17.21 7.97
CA MET A 407 -3.19 -17.61 9.19
C MET A 407 -2.97 -16.51 10.23
N PRO A 408 -4.03 -15.94 10.83
CA PRO A 408 -3.88 -15.00 11.92
C PRO A 408 -3.23 -15.73 13.10
N ALA A 409 -1.94 -15.53 13.28
CA ALA A 409 -1.25 -15.87 14.51
C ALA A 409 -1.21 -14.61 15.35
N GLU A 410 -2.02 -14.57 16.42
CA GLU A 410 -1.68 -13.70 17.56
C GLU A 410 -0.26 -14.09 17.97
N PRO A 411 0.70 -13.14 18.06
CA PRO A 411 2.04 -13.43 18.55
C PRO A 411 1.91 -14.09 19.92
N THR A 412 2.16 -15.39 20.01
CA THR A 412 2.19 -16.08 21.29
C THR A 412 3.48 -15.71 21.97
N GLU A 413 3.44 -14.67 22.80
CA GLU A 413 4.53 -14.31 23.70
C GLU A 413 4.66 -15.40 24.76
N GLN A 414 5.66 -16.27 24.60
CA GLN A 414 6.05 -17.22 25.63
C GLN A 414 7.27 -16.66 26.36
N GLU A 415 7.06 -16.14 27.57
CA GLU A 415 8.15 -15.77 28.47
C GLU A 415 8.86 -17.04 28.97
N PHE A 416 10.17 -17.14 28.73
CA PHE A 416 10.98 -18.14 29.39
C PHE A 416 11.13 -17.80 30.88
N PRO A 417 11.10 -18.78 31.79
CA PRO A 417 11.30 -18.54 33.22
C PRO A 417 12.62 -17.81 33.48
N ALA A 418 12.57 -16.67 34.16
CA ALA A 418 13.76 -15.92 34.56
C ALA A 418 14.67 -16.80 35.45
N GLY A 419 15.95 -16.94 35.08
CA GLY A 419 16.95 -17.71 35.84
C GLY A 419 17.71 -18.80 35.05
N PHE A 420 17.35 -19.05 33.79
CA PHE A 420 18.01 -20.05 32.93
C PHE A 420 19.04 -19.47 31.93
N THR A 421 19.48 -18.22 32.11
CA THR A 421 20.52 -17.63 31.26
C THR A 421 21.83 -18.42 31.41
N GLY A 422 22.29 -19.07 30.34
CA GLY A 422 23.44 -19.97 30.33
C GLY A 422 23.11 -21.47 30.45
N ALA A 423 21.83 -21.85 30.47
CA ALA A 423 21.38 -23.24 30.41
C ALA A 423 20.78 -23.55 29.03
N ILE A 424 21.47 -24.38 28.26
CA ILE A 424 21.09 -24.74 26.89
C ILE A 424 20.35 -26.09 26.91
N PRO A 425 19.07 -26.17 26.51
CA PRO A 425 18.39 -27.45 26.38
C PRO A 425 18.93 -28.21 25.17
N THR A 426 19.39 -29.45 25.35
CA THR A 426 20.03 -30.22 24.26
C THR A 426 19.07 -31.16 23.52
N GLU A 427 17.91 -31.46 24.11
CA GLU A 427 16.94 -32.45 23.59
C GLU A 427 15.52 -31.88 23.44
N ALA A 428 15.37 -30.56 23.30
CA ALA A 428 14.05 -29.95 23.13
C ALA A 428 13.33 -30.44 21.86
N VAL A 429 12.05 -30.75 22.00
CA VAL A 429 11.16 -31.13 20.89
C VAL A 429 9.97 -30.18 20.84
N PHE A 430 9.82 -29.49 19.72
CA PHE A 430 8.69 -28.61 19.45
C PHE A 430 7.80 -29.28 18.42
N GLU A 431 6.56 -29.63 18.77
CA GLU A 431 5.64 -30.27 17.85
C GLU A 431 4.50 -29.34 17.47
N ILE A 432 4.26 -29.21 16.18
CA ILE A 432 3.10 -28.51 15.65
C ILE A 432 2.16 -29.55 15.06
N ILE A 433 0.90 -29.51 15.48
CA ILE A 433 -0.13 -30.46 15.09
C ILE A 433 -1.14 -29.71 14.21
N PHE A 434 -1.20 -30.10 12.95
CA PHE A 434 -2.19 -29.63 11.99
C PHE A 434 -3.26 -30.69 11.77
N LYS A 435 -4.51 -30.24 11.78
CA LYS A 435 -5.68 -31.03 11.40
C LYS A 435 -6.29 -30.41 10.17
N ASN A 436 -6.35 -31.20 9.10
CA ASN A 436 -6.79 -30.73 7.79
C ASN A 436 -8.03 -31.52 7.34
N GLN A 437 -9.11 -30.79 7.03
CA GLN A 437 -10.32 -31.33 6.42
C GLN A 437 -10.47 -30.94 4.95
N ILE A 438 -9.53 -30.16 4.42
CA ILE A 438 -9.51 -29.70 3.03
C ILE A 438 -8.76 -30.72 2.19
N ARG A 439 -9.43 -31.25 1.16
CA ARG A 439 -8.86 -32.26 0.25
C ARG A 439 -8.01 -31.66 -0.87
N LEU A 440 -7.10 -30.76 -0.48
CA LEU A 440 -6.15 -30.10 -1.38
C LEU A 440 -4.72 -30.31 -0.85
N PRO A 441 -3.71 -30.42 -1.72
CA PRO A 441 -2.32 -30.39 -1.30
C PRO A 441 -1.99 -29.02 -0.71
N ILE A 442 -1.46 -29.03 0.51
CA ILE A 442 -1.08 -27.82 1.24
C ILE A 442 0.42 -27.84 1.45
N LYS A 443 1.06 -26.73 1.09
CA LYS A 443 2.43 -26.37 1.45
C LYS A 443 2.37 -25.29 2.52
N MET A 444 3.31 -25.32 3.43
CA MET A 444 3.36 -24.35 4.51
C MET A 444 4.80 -23.94 4.77
N ILE A 445 5.00 -22.67 5.03
CA ILE A 445 6.26 -22.11 5.48
C ILE A 445 5.97 -21.48 6.83
N MET A 446 6.78 -21.79 7.83
CA MET A 446 6.67 -21.18 9.15
C MET A 446 7.98 -20.52 9.50
N GLU A 447 7.90 -19.24 9.86
CA GLU A 447 9.04 -18.46 10.30
C GLU A 447 9.05 -18.38 11.83
N PHE A 448 10.11 -18.90 12.47
CA PHE A 448 10.34 -18.72 13.91
C PHE A 448 11.39 -17.63 14.12
N LYS A 449 11.01 -16.59 14.86
CA LYS A 449 11.88 -15.44 15.20
C LYS A 449 11.97 -15.30 16.71
N GLY A 450 13.16 -15.53 17.27
CA GLY A 450 13.45 -15.32 18.69
C GLY A 450 14.27 -14.05 18.91
N TYR A 451 13.87 -13.18 19.83
CA TYR A 451 14.62 -11.98 20.21
C TYR A 451 15.15 -12.13 21.62
N ASN A 452 16.46 -11.95 21.83
CA ASN A 452 17.07 -11.97 23.16
C ASN A 452 16.91 -10.61 23.90
N SER A 453 17.38 -10.50 25.14
CA SER A 453 17.27 -9.29 25.95
C SER A 453 18.01 -8.06 25.40
N LEU A 454 18.93 -8.26 24.45
CA LEU A 454 19.65 -7.22 23.72
C LEU A 454 18.95 -6.85 22.38
N GLY A 455 17.86 -7.55 22.04
CA GLY A 455 17.12 -7.38 20.79
C GLY A 455 17.73 -8.10 19.58
N GLU A 456 18.68 -9.01 19.77
CA GLU A 456 19.29 -9.79 18.69
C GLU A 456 18.36 -10.92 18.25
N LEU A 457 18.28 -11.13 16.93
CA LEU A 457 17.37 -12.07 16.29
C LEU A 457 18.06 -13.43 16.04
N THR A 458 17.40 -14.51 16.46
CA THR A 458 17.67 -15.87 15.99
C THR A 458 16.49 -16.37 15.16
N TYR A 459 16.77 -16.90 13.98
CA TYR A 459 15.77 -17.22 12.95
C TYR A 459 15.84 -18.69 12.54
N VAL A 460 14.70 -19.38 12.60
CA VAL A 460 14.58 -20.79 12.17
C VAL A 460 13.48 -20.89 11.11
N PRO A 461 13.84 -21.12 9.83
CA PRO A 461 12.88 -21.38 8.78
C PRO A 461 12.41 -22.83 8.84
N VAL A 462 11.10 -23.06 8.81
CA VAL A 462 10.50 -24.40 8.71
C VAL A 462 9.70 -24.48 7.44
N ILE A 463 10.17 -25.28 6.48
CA ILE A 463 9.49 -25.51 5.21
C ILE A 463 8.81 -26.87 5.25
N ILE A 464 7.52 -26.88 4.99
CA ILE A 464 6.66 -28.04 4.98
C ILE A 464 6.15 -28.19 3.55
N ASP A 465 6.72 -29.17 2.86
CA ASP A 465 6.42 -29.45 1.46
C ASP A 465 5.11 -30.20 1.26
N THR A 466 4.66 -30.94 2.28
CA THR A 466 3.42 -31.74 2.24
C THR A 466 2.72 -31.76 3.60
N ILE A 467 1.43 -31.39 3.61
CA ILE A 467 0.51 -31.65 4.72
C ILE A 467 -0.52 -32.70 4.29
N GLY A 468 -0.87 -33.59 5.22
CA GLY A 468 -1.88 -34.63 5.00
C GLY A 468 -3.27 -34.04 4.69
N PHE A 469 -4.03 -34.75 3.88
CA PHE A 469 -5.41 -34.40 3.53
C PHE A 469 -6.31 -35.65 3.64
N PRO A 470 -7.61 -35.47 3.93
CA PRO A 470 -8.52 -36.59 4.18
C PRO A 470 -8.76 -37.45 2.93
N LEU A 471 -8.94 -38.75 3.11
CA LEU A 471 -9.16 -39.69 2.01
C LEU A 471 -10.56 -39.59 1.40
N THR A 472 -11.54 -39.22 2.21
CA THR A 472 -12.96 -39.14 1.84
C THR A 472 -13.48 -37.70 1.88
N ASP A 473 -14.64 -37.49 1.29
CA ASP A 473 -15.38 -36.21 1.31
C ASP A 473 -16.25 -36.03 2.56
N SER A 474 -16.24 -36.99 3.50
CA SER A 474 -17.03 -36.91 4.74
C SER A 474 -16.62 -35.72 5.62
N ASN A 475 -17.59 -35.05 6.25
CA ASN A 475 -17.33 -33.97 7.22
C ASN A 475 -16.68 -34.46 8.52
N SER A 476 -16.66 -35.78 8.77
CA SER A 476 -15.95 -36.37 9.91
C SER A 476 -14.50 -36.73 9.59
N ASP A 477 -14.12 -36.77 8.31
CA ASP A 477 -12.78 -37.20 7.90
C ASP A 477 -11.79 -36.05 8.04
N THR A 478 -10.75 -36.26 8.83
CA THR A 478 -9.76 -35.23 9.20
C THR A 478 -8.38 -35.88 9.22
N ALA A 479 -7.52 -35.46 8.30
CA ALA A 479 -6.12 -35.87 8.32
C ALA A 479 -5.37 -35.10 9.41
N MET A 480 -4.35 -35.73 10.00
CA MET A 480 -3.49 -35.12 11.02
C MET A 480 -2.04 -35.11 10.53
N THR A 481 -1.38 -33.97 10.66
CA THR A 481 0.06 -33.82 10.39
C THR A 481 0.74 -33.33 11.65
N ILE A 482 1.81 -34.01 12.07
CA ILE A 482 2.67 -33.62 13.20
C ILE A 482 4.01 -33.19 12.63
N ILE A 483 4.45 -32.00 13.04
CA ILE A 483 5.69 -31.37 12.57
C ILE A 483 6.58 -31.18 13.79
N GLY A 484 7.54 -32.08 13.96
CA GLY A 484 8.47 -32.10 15.07
C GLY A 484 9.77 -31.38 14.72
N LEU A 485 10.12 -30.33 15.45
CA LEU A 485 11.41 -29.66 15.38
C LEU A 485 12.31 -30.18 16.51
N SER A 486 13.51 -30.59 16.18
CA SER A 486 14.51 -31.10 17.14
C SER A 486 15.94 -30.81 16.67
N LYS A 487 16.95 -31.27 17.42
CA LYS A 487 18.36 -31.23 17.00
C LYS A 487 18.63 -31.97 15.67
N LEU A 488 17.78 -32.94 15.31
CA LEU A 488 17.91 -33.72 14.08
C LEU A 488 17.31 -33.01 12.85
N GLY A 489 16.63 -31.87 13.06
CA GLY A 489 15.94 -31.12 12.01
C GLY A 489 14.42 -31.15 12.15
N THR A 490 13.73 -31.08 11.00
CA THR A 490 12.27 -31.05 10.92
C THR A 490 11.74 -32.42 10.52
N THR A 491 10.98 -33.06 11.40
CA THR A 491 10.26 -34.31 11.15
C THR A 491 8.82 -33.97 10.75
N ILE A 492 8.37 -34.49 9.60
CA ILE A 492 6.98 -34.37 9.15
C ILE A 492 6.36 -35.77 9.19
N THR A 493 5.29 -35.93 9.96
CA THR A 493 4.57 -37.19 10.13
C THR A 493 3.10 -36.99 9.81
N ILE A 494 2.54 -37.78 8.90
CA ILE A 494 1.17 -37.66 8.41
C ILE A 494 0.37 -38.90 8.78
N TYR A 495 -0.86 -38.68 9.23
CA TYR A 495 -1.90 -39.65 9.48
C TYR A 495 -3.10 -39.32 8.57
N GLU A 496 -3.63 -40.32 7.88
CA GLU A 496 -4.76 -40.15 6.96
C GLU A 496 -6.05 -39.82 7.71
N SER A 497 -6.17 -40.29 8.97
CA SER A 497 -7.20 -39.92 9.94
C SER A 497 -6.61 -39.62 11.32
N VAL A 498 -7.28 -38.75 12.10
CA VAL A 498 -6.97 -38.50 13.51
C VAL A 498 -7.05 -39.75 14.40
N ASP A 499 -7.79 -40.78 13.97
CA ASP A 499 -7.97 -42.04 14.71
C ASP A 499 -6.90 -43.10 14.37
N ASP A 500 -6.00 -42.83 13.42
CA ASP A 500 -4.99 -43.79 12.99
C ASP A 500 -3.91 -43.99 14.05
N SER A 501 -3.57 -45.24 14.34
CA SER A 501 -2.51 -45.58 15.29
C SER A 501 -1.10 -45.56 14.66
N LEU A 502 -0.99 -45.51 13.34
CA LEU A 502 0.27 -45.54 12.59
C LEU A 502 0.27 -44.48 11.50
N PRO A 503 1.40 -43.80 11.24
CA PRO A 503 1.49 -42.79 10.20
C PRO A 503 1.52 -43.42 8.80
N SER A 504 0.89 -42.76 7.83
CA SER A 504 0.95 -43.13 6.42
C SER A 504 2.23 -42.61 5.75
N TYR A 505 2.81 -41.53 6.28
CA TYR A 505 4.04 -40.93 5.78
C TYR A 505 4.85 -40.35 6.95
N SER A 506 6.18 -40.49 6.89
CA SER A 506 7.09 -39.83 7.81
C SER A 506 8.42 -39.56 7.14
N VAL A 507 8.94 -38.33 7.28
CA VAL A 507 10.27 -37.92 6.79
C VAL A 507 10.96 -37.07 7.83
N ILE A 508 12.30 -37.13 7.87
CA ILE A 508 13.14 -36.24 8.67
C ILE A 508 14.02 -35.45 7.70
N ASN A 509 13.85 -34.14 7.71
CA ASN A 509 14.65 -33.20 6.93
C ASN A 509 15.72 -32.62 7.87
N ALA A 510 16.98 -33.01 7.64
CA ALA A 510 18.12 -32.50 8.38
C ALA A 510 18.25 -30.97 8.18
N PRO A 511 18.70 -30.23 9.21
CA PRO A 511 18.93 -28.79 9.09
C PRO A 511 20.06 -28.53 8.07
N CYS A 512 19.99 -27.41 7.37
CA CYS A 512 21.05 -27.03 6.44
C CYS A 512 22.32 -26.59 7.20
N ASP A 513 23.50 -26.69 6.57
CA ASP A 513 24.80 -26.39 7.21
C ASP A 513 24.93 -24.96 7.77
N THR A 514 24.05 -24.04 7.37
CA THR A 514 24.03 -22.63 7.82
C THR A 514 22.75 -22.24 8.55
N CYS A 515 21.80 -23.17 8.70
CA CYS A 515 20.50 -22.92 9.30
C CYS A 515 20.58 -23.12 10.81
N SER A 516 20.03 -22.19 11.58
CA SER A 516 19.77 -22.41 13.00
C SER A 516 18.68 -23.47 13.17
N THR A 517 18.82 -24.28 14.21
CA THR A 517 17.85 -25.27 14.66
C THR A 517 16.97 -24.69 15.76
N ILE A 518 15.91 -25.42 16.15
CA ILE A 518 15.12 -25.05 17.33
C ILE A 518 15.98 -25.00 18.60
N ILE A 519 17.05 -25.81 18.68
CA ILE A 519 17.99 -25.80 19.79
C ILE A 519 18.77 -24.49 19.82
N ASP A 520 19.25 -24.01 18.66
CA ASP A 520 19.97 -22.73 18.56
C ASP A 520 19.07 -21.54 18.92
N LEU A 521 17.80 -21.60 18.51
CA LEU A 521 16.80 -20.59 18.87
C LEU A 521 16.53 -20.58 20.37
N LEU A 522 16.42 -21.74 21.02
CA LEU A 522 16.26 -21.82 22.48
C LEU A 522 17.54 -21.43 23.23
N ALA A 523 18.71 -21.79 22.70
CA ALA A 523 20.02 -21.42 23.24
C ALA A 523 20.26 -19.90 23.23
N SER A 524 19.62 -19.18 22.30
CA SER A 524 19.65 -17.71 22.26
C SER A 524 18.95 -17.04 23.46
N ASN A 525 18.27 -17.82 24.31
CA ASN A 525 17.47 -17.37 25.46
C ASN A 525 16.51 -16.22 25.08
N PRO A 526 15.59 -16.46 24.12
CA PRO A 526 14.73 -15.40 23.60
C PRO A 526 13.73 -14.93 24.67
N VAL A 527 13.62 -13.63 24.87
CA VAL A 527 12.57 -13.02 25.71
C VAL A 527 11.22 -12.99 25.00
N GLN A 528 11.23 -13.05 23.67
CA GLN A 528 10.05 -13.12 22.82
C GLN A 528 10.28 -14.08 21.66
N MET A 529 9.30 -14.94 21.39
CA MET A 529 9.28 -15.82 20.21
C MET A 529 8.04 -15.50 19.38
N ILE A 530 8.24 -15.22 18.09
CA ILE A 530 7.19 -14.95 17.12
C ILE A 530 7.19 -16.08 16.09
N ILE A 531 6.02 -16.65 15.84
CA ILE A 531 5.80 -17.70 14.85
C ILE A 531 4.84 -17.15 13.80
N THR A 532 5.28 -17.09 12.54
CA THR A 532 4.45 -16.60 11.42
C THR A 532 4.24 -17.74 10.42
N PRO A 533 3.06 -18.40 10.45
CA PRO A 533 2.72 -19.43 9.49
C PRO A 533 2.11 -18.83 8.21
N GLU A 534 2.72 -19.15 7.07
CA GLU A 534 2.19 -18.86 5.73
C GLU A 534 1.78 -20.18 5.07
N VAL A 535 0.53 -20.23 4.60
CA VAL A 535 -0.04 -21.44 3.98
C VAL A 535 -0.31 -21.18 2.51
N LYS A 536 0.34 -21.99 1.67
CA LYS A 536 0.04 -22.08 0.24
C LYS A 536 -0.75 -23.34 -0.02
N VAL A 537 -1.99 -23.21 -0.45
CA VAL A 537 -2.73 -24.35 -0.99
C VAL A 537 -2.29 -24.53 -2.44
N ASP A 538 -1.45 -25.52 -2.68
CA ASP A 538 -0.84 -25.80 -3.98
C ASP A 538 -1.56 -26.97 -4.64
N GLY A 539 -2.76 -26.70 -5.16
CA GLY A 539 -3.48 -27.72 -5.92
C GLY A 539 -4.85 -27.29 -6.38
N ARG A 540 -5.21 -27.84 -7.54
CA ARG A 540 -6.43 -27.57 -8.27
C ARG A 540 -7.55 -28.46 -7.70
N GLY A 541 -8.48 -27.88 -6.96
CA GLY A 541 -9.70 -28.57 -6.50
C GLY A 541 -10.68 -27.64 -5.77
N SER A 542 -11.82 -28.18 -5.36
CA SER A 542 -12.96 -27.40 -4.84
C SER A 542 -12.94 -27.26 -3.31
N ILE A 543 -13.16 -26.04 -2.81
CA ILE A 543 -13.45 -25.79 -1.39
C ILE A 543 -14.93 -26.13 -1.13
N GLU A 544 -15.18 -27.02 -0.19
CA GLU A 544 -16.54 -27.37 0.24
C GLU A 544 -16.91 -26.61 1.52
N ALA A 545 -18.18 -26.19 1.62
CA ALA A 545 -18.66 -25.45 2.79
C ALA A 545 -18.53 -26.28 4.08
N ASN A 546 -18.15 -25.63 5.18
CA ASN A 546 -17.96 -26.22 6.53
C ASN A 546 -16.71 -27.12 6.71
N LYS A 547 -15.69 -27.02 5.84
CA LYS A 547 -14.37 -27.65 6.05
C LYS A 547 -13.38 -26.62 6.60
N ALA A 548 -12.49 -27.02 7.52
CA ALA A 548 -11.50 -26.12 8.13
C ALA A 548 -10.10 -26.75 8.21
N ILE A 549 -9.09 -25.88 8.35
CA ILE A 549 -7.74 -26.24 8.80
C ILE A 549 -7.58 -25.68 10.20
N ALA A 550 -7.19 -26.54 11.15
CA ALA A 550 -6.91 -26.13 12.52
C ALA A 550 -5.47 -26.49 12.88
N GLY A 551 -4.76 -25.55 13.50
CA GLY A 551 -3.40 -25.75 13.99
C GLY A 551 -3.34 -25.58 15.51
N GLY A 552 -2.50 -26.37 16.16
CA GLY A 552 -2.09 -26.20 17.55
C GLY A 552 -0.63 -26.59 17.71
N PHE A 553 0.00 -26.21 18.81
CA PHE A 553 1.39 -26.59 19.09
C PHE A 553 1.53 -27.17 20.50
N ARG A 554 2.52 -28.03 20.66
CA ARG A 554 2.93 -28.68 21.91
C ARG A 554 4.43 -28.55 22.03
N VAL A 555 4.88 -27.88 23.09
CA VAL A 555 6.30 -27.75 23.41
C VAL A 555 6.66 -28.76 24.48
N THR A 556 7.63 -29.63 24.19
CA THR A 556 8.18 -30.57 25.17
C THR A 556 9.66 -30.28 25.33
N ILE A 557 10.02 -29.62 26.44
CA ILE A 557 11.43 -29.39 26.81
C ILE A 557 11.77 -30.39 27.90
N PRO A 558 12.42 -31.53 27.59
CA PRO A 558 13.05 -32.34 28.61
C PRO A 558 14.20 -31.52 29.25
N PHE A 559 14.32 -31.56 30.57
CA PHE A 559 15.38 -30.87 31.33
C PHE A 559 16.75 -31.56 31.20
N VAL A 560 17.15 -31.90 29.98
CA VAL A 560 18.54 -32.21 29.64
C VAL A 560 19.21 -30.88 29.29
N LEU A 561 20.04 -30.37 30.18
CA LEU A 561 20.66 -29.06 30.07
C LEU A 561 22.17 -29.18 29.92
N GLN A 562 22.74 -28.32 29.11
CA GLN A 562 24.16 -28.01 29.15
C GLN A 562 24.32 -26.68 29.88
N LEU A 563 25.09 -26.67 30.97
CA LEU A 563 25.25 -25.48 31.82
C LEU A 563 26.61 -24.84 31.57
N GLU A 564 26.61 -23.54 31.29
CA GLU A 564 27.83 -22.72 31.33
C GLU A 564 28.17 -22.32 32.78
N PRO A 565 29.44 -21.96 33.07
CA PRO A 565 29.82 -21.47 34.39
C PRO A 565 29.02 -20.23 34.77
N MET A 566 28.36 -20.25 35.93
CA MET A 566 27.48 -19.17 36.38
C MET A 566 27.58 -18.93 37.88
N THR A 567 27.35 -17.68 38.30
CA THR A 567 27.32 -17.28 39.72
C THR A 567 26.04 -16.50 40.00
N PHE A 568 25.29 -16.89 41.03
CA PHE A 568 24.06 -16.21 41.43
C PHE A 568 23.86 -16.19 42.95
N MET A 569 22.99 -15.29 43.42
CA MET A 569 22.63 -15.14 44.83
C MET A 569 21.33 -15.87 45.13
N GLY A 570 21.20 -16.49 46.30
CA GLY A 570 20.04 -17.32 46.68
C GLY A 570 18.77 -16.54 47.07
N GLY A 571 18.57 -15.34 46.54
CA GLY A 571 17.36 -14.54 46.73
C GLY A 571 17.53 -13.37 47.69
N THR A 572 16.76 -13.37 48.78
CA THR A 572 16.71 -12.28 49.77
C THR A 572 17.69 -12.50 50.91
N ALA A 573 18.31 -11.42 51.38
CA ALA A 573 19.25 -11.48 52.50
C ALA A 573 18.51 -11.85 53.79
N THR A 574 19.11 -12.72 54.59
CA THR A 574 18.57 -13.08 55.91
C THR A 574 19.16 -12.14 56.95
N GLU A 575 18.31 -11.36 57.61
CA GLU A 575 18.71 -10.51 58.74
C GLU A 575 19.06 -11.35 59.97
N ILE A 576 20.14 -10.96 60.63
CA ILE A 576 20.57 -11.43 61.94
C ILE A 576 20.43 -10.23 62.87
N ASP A 577 19.44 -10.30 63.76
CA ASP A 577 19.21 -9.27 64.77
C ASP A 577 20.47 -9.06 65.62
N THR A 578 20.67 -7.83 66.09
CA THR A 578 21.76 -7.50 67.00
C THR A 578 21.76 -8.45 68.21
N PHE A 579 22.90 -9.10 68.46
CA PHE A 579 23.08 -9.93 69.64
C PHE A 579 22.89 -9.10 70.91
N ASP A 580 22.23 -9.69 71.92
CA ASP A 580 22.16 -9.06 73.23
C ASP A 580 23.59 -8.85 73.78
N HIS A 581 23.75 -7.78 74.55
CA HIS A 581 25.08 -7.34 74.98
C HIS A 581 25.83 -8.41 75.80
N ASP A 582 25.14 -9.19 76.66
CA ASP A 582 25.78 -10.24 77.46
C ASP A 582 26.33 -11.36 76.56
N THR A 583 25.53 -11.82 75.60
CA THR A 583 25.94 -12.81 74.60
C THR A 583 27.08 -12.29 73.72
N ARG A 584 26.94 -11.10 73.14
CA ARG A 584 27.99 -10.44 72.34
C ARG A 584 29.30 -10.37 73.12
N TYR A 585 29.26 -9.81 74.34
CA TYR A 585 30.45 -9.61 75.16
C TYR A 585 31.13 -10.94 75.49
N LYS A 586 30.36 -11.97 75.86
CA LYS A 586 30.90 -13.30 76.15
C LYS A 586 31.52 -13.94 74.92
N ILE A 587 30.90 -13.86 73.74
CA ILE A 587 31.46 -14.38 72.50
C ILE A 587 32.80 -13.69 72.20
N ARG A 588 32.81 -12.36 72.16
CA ARG A 588 33.99 -11.55 71.85
C ARG A 588 35.17 -11.78 72.80
N ASN A 589 34.91 -12.08 74.07
CA ASN A 589 35.97 -12.28 75.07
C ASN A 589 36.32 -13.75 75.32
N SER A 590 35.60 -14.71 74.74
CA SER A 590 35.82 -16.13 74.99
C SER A 590 36.08 -16.96 73.74
N LEU A 591 35.59 -16.57 72.57
CA LEU A 591 35.74 -17.38 71.37
C LEU A 591 37.19 -17.45 70.91
N LEU A 592 37.71 -18.68 70.82
CA LEU A 592 39.08 -18.96 70.36
C LEU A 592 39.10 -19.51 68.94
N GLU A 593 38.13 -20.35 68.59
CA GLU A 593 38.08 -21.05 67.31
C GLU A 593 36.65 -21.51 67.03
N THR A 594 36.25 -21.45 65.76
CA THR A 594 34.97 -21.98 65.29
C THR A 594 35.23 -22.87 64.07
N GLU A 595 34.69 -24.08 64.08
CA GLU A 595 34.81 -25.02 62.97
C GLU A 595 33.43 -25.55 62.59
N LEU A 596 33.11 -25.50 61.29
CA LEU A 596 31.91 -26.08 60.70
C LEU A 596 32.31 -27.27 59.84
N VAL A 597 31.85 -28.47 60.20
CA VAL A 597 32.06 -29.68 59.40
C VAL A 597 30.74 -30.11 58.80
N SER A 598 30.66 -30.16 57.48
CA SER A 598 29.46 -30.55 56.72
C SER A 598 29.72 -31.82 55.93
N THR A 599 28.84 -32.80 56.08
CA THR A 599 28.75 -33.98 55.21
C THR A 599 27.64 -33.72 54.20
N ILE A 600 27.98 -33.80 52.92
CA ILE A 600 27.09 -33.42 51.81
C ILE A 600 26.94 -34.62 50.88
N THR A 601 25.70 -34.99 50.60
CA THR A 601 25.32 -35.89 49.51
C THR A 601 24.62 -35.06 48.46
N ASN A 602 25.18 -35.03 47.25
CA ASN A 602 24.64 -34.30 46.12
C ASN A 602 24.17 -35.29 45.05
N ALA A 603 22.86 -35.41 44.88
CA ALA A 603 22.24 -36.13 43.78
C ALA A 603 21.73 -35.18 42.69
N LEU A 604 22.06 -33.88 42.75
CA LEU A 604 21.89 -32.98 41.60
C LEU A 604 22.92 -33.33 40.53
N PRO A 605 22.61 -33.15 39.24
CA PRO A 605 23.46 -33.65 38.16
C PRO A 605 24.65 -32.71 37.85
N PHE A 606 24.98 -31.80 38.77
CA PHE A 606 26.11 -30.88 38.71
C PHE A 606 26.66 -30.61 40.12
N GLY A 607 27.97 -30.35 40.21
CA GLY A 607 28.58 -29.79 41.42
C GLY A 607 28.42 -28.26 41.47
N ALA A 608 28.67 -27.68 42.65
CA ALA A 608 28.65 -26.23 42.84
C ALA A 608 29.55 -25.83 44.03
N GLU A 609 30.02 -24.60 44.07
CA GLU A 609 30.52 -23.98 45.30
C GLU A 609 29.39 -23.14 45.92
N VAL A 610 29.08 -23.41 47.19
CA VAL A 610 28.13 -22.62 47.97
C VAL A 610 28.92 -21.83 49.00
N SER A 611 28.84 -20.50 48.92
CA SER A 611 29.47 -19.57 49.86
C SER A 611 28.40 -18.80 50.59
N VAL A 612 28.40 -18.82 51.92
CA VAL A 612 27.51 -17.98 52.72
C VAL A 612 28.23 -16.68 53.00
N LEU A 613 27.77 -15.60 52.37
CA LEU A 613 28.30 -14.26 52.56
C LEU A 613 27.68 -13.60 53.79
N MET A 614 28.41 -12.65 54.39
CA MET A 614 27.93 -11.79 55.48
C MET A 614 28.23 -10.32 55.19
N SER A 615 27.40 -9.42 55.71
CA SER A 615 27.56 -7.97 55.59
C SER A 615 26.87 -7.23 56.74
N ASN A 616 27.20 -5.97 56.95
CA ASN A 616 26.44 -5.04 57.78
C ASN A 616 25.17 -4.48 57.09
N ASP A 617 24.97 -4.78 55.80
CA ASP A 617 23.81 -4.35 55.03
C ASP A 617 23.24 -5.51 54.19
N SER A 618 21.98 -5.39 53.79
CA SER A 618 21.24 -6.34 52.97
C SER A 618 21.70 -6.41 51.50
N LEU A 619 22.65 -5.55 51.12
CA LEU A 619 23.07 -5.34 49.74
C LEU A 619 24.37 -6.10 49.43
N PHE A 620 24.27 -7.14 48.62
CA PHE A 620 25.39 -8.01 48.26
C PHE A 620 25.72 -7.96 46.77
N PRO A 621 26.97 -7.66 46.37
CA PRO A 621 27.42 -7.88 45.00
C PRO A 621 27.68 -9.38 44.75
N THR A 622 27.55 -9.80 43.50
CA THR A 622 27.83 -11.18 43.05
C THR A 622 29.33 -11.52 43.16
N ASP A 623 30.20 -10.58 42.79
CA ASP A 623 31.64 -10.63 43.05
C ASP A 623 32.27 -9.23 43.17
N THR A 624 33.59 -9.18 43.43
CA THR A 624 34.35 -7.94 43.61
C THR A 624 35.02 -7.42 42.34
N THR A 625 34.68 -7.94 41.16
CA THR A 625 35.23 -7.48 39.87
C THR A 625 34.61 -6.16 39.47
N ALA A 626 35.35 -5.34 38.71
CA ALA A 626 34.85 -4.03 38.26
C ALA A 626 33.56 -4.14 37.43
N ALA A 627 33.41 -5.20 36.64
CA ALA A 627 32.22 -5.42 35.81
C ALA A 627 30.98 -5.72 36.68
N GLN A 628 31.09 -6.63 37.66
CA GLN A 628 29.97 -6.94 38.55
C GLN A 628 29.64 -5.80 39.50
N LEU A 629 30.64 -5.04 39.97
CA LEU A 629 30.38 -3.83 40.77
C LEU A 629 29.65 -2.75 39.97
N ALA A 630 29.89 -2.64 38.66
CA ALA A 630 29.13 -1.75 37.79
C ALA A 630 27.67 -2.20 37.62
N ILE A 631 27.44 -3.51 37.42
CA ILE A 631 26.08 -4.09 37.38
C ILE A 631 25.36 -3.87 38.71
N PHE A 632 26.05 -4.12 39.82
CA PHE A 632 25.51 -3.90 41.17
C PHE A 632 25.15 -2.43 41.39
N ARG A 633 26.00 -1.48 40.98
CA ARG A 633 25.68 -0.04 40.98
C ARG A 633 24.41 0.25 40.19
N ASP A 634 24.26 -0.29 38.98
CA ASP A 634 23.08 -0.04 38.14
C ASP A 634 21.80 -0.54 38.81
N SER A 635 21.83 -1.72 39.42
CA SER A 635 20.72 -2.24 40.22
C SER A 635 20.37 -1.30 41.38
N LEU A 636 21.37 -0.83 42.13
CA LEU A 636 21.18 0.14 43.21
C LEU A 636 20.67 1.50 42.72
N ALA A 637 21.03 1.92 41.51
CA ALA A 637 20.55 3.16 40.91
C ALA A 637 19.07 3.07 40.49
N VAL A 638 18.65 1.91 39.94
CA VAL A 638 17.24 1.64 39.65
C VAL A 638 16.40 1.62 40.93
N TRP A 639 16.94 1.09 42.02
CA TRP A 639 16.28 1.10 43.34
C TRP A 639 16.32 2.45 44.06
N GLY A 640 16.97 3.46 43.49
CA GLY A 640 17.08 4.80 44.06
C GLY A 640 18.03 4.91 45.27
N VAL A 641 18.84 3.88 45.52
CA VAL A 641 19.85 3.86 46.59
C VAL A 641 21.12 4.63 46.18
N LEU A 642 21.52 4.51 44.91
CA LEU A 642 22.65 5.24 44.32
C LEU A 642 22.20 6.10 43.14
N ASN A 643 23.06 7.05 42.72
CA ASN A 643 22.87 7.73 41.44
C ASN A 643 23.56 6.96 40.32
N ALA A 644 23.03 7.02 39.10
CA ALA A 644 23.63 6.37 37.93
C ALA A 644 25.06 6.87 37.60
N THR A 645 25.44 8.05 38.10
CA THR A 645 26.80 8.61 37.94
C THR A 645 27.77 8.20 39.04
N ASP A 646 27.30 7.53 40.11
CA ASP A 646 28.18 7.06 41.18
C ASP A 646 29.06 5.91 40.68
N SER A 647 30.21 5.69 41.30
CA SER A 647 31.09 4.54 41.02
C SER A 647 31.36 3.74 42.29
N LEU A 648 31.51 2.42 42.14
CA LEU A 648 31.81 1.51 43.24
C LEU A 648 33.19 0.87 43.05
N TYR A 649 33.96 0.80 44.14
CA TYR A 649 35.24 0.09 44.18
C TYR A 649 35.48 -0.51 45.57
N ILE A 650 36.50 -1.36 45.70
CA ILE A 650 36.80 -2.10 46.94
C ILE A 650 38.11 -1.61 47.55
N LEU A 651 38.09 -1.37 48.87
CA LEU A 651 39.28 -1.23 49.70
C LEU A 651 39.39 -2.41 50.67
N ARG A 652 40.63 -2.78 51.06
CA ARG A 652 40.90 -3.95 51.90
C ARG A 652 41.84 -3.70 53.07
N LYS A 653 42.46 -2.52 53.16
CA LYS A 653 43.45 -2.23 54.19
C LYS A 653 42.93 -1.17 55.13
N CYS A 654 43.11 -1.37 56.42
CA CYS A 654 42.76 -0.38 57.44
C CYS A 654 43.56 0.93 57.28
N SER A 655 44.77 0.86 56.73
CA SER A 655 45.56 2.05 56.40
C SER A 655 44.88 2.97 55.37
N ASP A 656 44.14 2.39 54.43
CA ASP A 656 43.58 3.12 53.28
C ASP A 656 42.24 3.78 53.64
N ILE A 657 41.58 3.29 54.69
CA ILE A 657 40.32 3.82 55.21
C ILE A 657 40.49 4.53 56.56
N SER A 658 41.73 4.79 56.96
CA SER A 658 42.03 5.48 58.21
C SER A 658 41.40 6.90 58.21
N PRO A 659 40.69 7.28 59.28
CA PRO A 659 40.12 8.62 59.41
C PRO A 659 41.17 9.75 59.41
N ASP A 660 42.43 9.42 59.72
CA ASP A 660 43.56 10.36 59.68
C ASP A 660 44.01 10.68 58.25
N SER A 661 43.67 9.84 57.26
CA SER A 661 43.96 10.07 55.84
C SER A 661 43.03 11.12 55.21
N GLY A 662 41.80 11.23 55.73
CA GLY A 662 40.75 12.11 55.21
C GLY A 662 40.22 11.74 53.81
N LEU A 663 40.60 10.57 53.28
CA LEU A 663 40.27 10.15 51.91
C LEU A 663 38.90 9.47 51.82
N VAL A 664 38.53 8.70 52.84
CA VAL A 664 37.30 7.90 52.86
C VAL A 664 36.57 8.10 54.18
N TYR A 665 35.25 8.27 54.11
CA TYR A 665 34.34 8.35 55.24
C TYR A 665 33.79 6.96 55.57
N ILE A 666 34.01 6.50 56.81
CA ILE A 666 33.74 5.12 57.23
C ILE A 666 32.55 4.97 58.19
N PHE A 667 32.06 6.08 58.76
CA PHE A 667 31.16 6.06 59.91
C PHE A 667 29.67 5.85 59.56
N ASN A 668 29.38 5.46 58.31
CA ASN A 668 28.10 4.86 57.94
C ASN A 668 28.05 3.36 58.21
N VAL A 669 29.22 2.72 58.32
CA VAL A 669 29.37 1.27 58.43
C VAL A 669 29.95 0.87 59.78
N MET A 670 30.92 1.64 60.26
CA MET A 670 31.60 1.38 61.54
C MET A 670 31.28 2.48 62.55
N THR A 671 31.16 2.12 63.83
CA THR A 671 30.96 3.11 64.89
C THR A 671 32.28 3.71 65.36
N ASP A 672 33.36 2.94 65.26
CA ASP A 672 34.74 3.35 65.57
C ASP A 672 35.75 2.71 64.60
N PHE A 673 36.88 3.38 64.34
CA PHE A 673 37.90 2.85 63.42
C PHE A 673 38.60 1.59 63.94
N SER A 674 38.59 1.33 65.25
CA SER A 674 39.14 0.09 65.83
C SER A 674 38.38 -1.17 65.43
N GLU A 675 37.19 -1.03 64.83
CA GLU A 675 36.41 -2.12 64.23
C GLU A 675 36.94 -2.56 62.86
N CYS A 676 37.96 -1.86 62.32
CA CYS A 676 38.52 -2.20 61.04
C CYS A 676 39.31 -3.52 61.06
N PHE A 677 39.13 -4.33 60.01
CA PHE A 677 39.89 -5.55 59.74
C PHE A 677 40.61 -5.46 58.39
N ASP A 678 41.90 -5.81 58.39
CA ASP A 678 42.65 -5.97 57.14
C ASP A 678 42.12 -7.18 56.36
N ASP A 679 42.21 -7.09 55.03
CA ASP A 679 41.74 -8.04 54.01
C ASP A 679 40.20 -8.13 53.83
N LEU A 680 39.41 -7.49 54.71
CA LEU A 680 37.96 -7.35 54.57
C LEU A 680 37.58 -6.48 53.36
N PRO A 681 36.72 -6.94 52.42
CA PRO A 681 36.24 -6.12 51.31
C PRO A 681 35.26 -5.03 51.77
N TYR A 682 35.72 -3.78 51.80
CA TYR A 682 34.88 -2.60 52.02
C TYR A 682 34.40 -2.02 50.69
N ILE A 683 33.09 -1.92 50.51
CA ILE A 683 32.46 -1.32 49.32
C ILE A 683 32.43 0.19 49.49
N VAL A 684 33.14 0.88 48.60
CA VAL A 684 33.29 2.33 48.62
C VAL A 684 32.51 2.95 47.47
N LYS A 685 31.68 3.92 47.81
CA LYS A 685 31.01 4.83 46.88
C LYS A 685 31.89 6.04 46.61
N PHE A 686 32.15 6.27 45.34
CA PHE A 686 32.80 7.47 44.82
C PHE A 686 31.80 8.37 44.09
N ASN A 687 31.88 9.68 44.33
CA ASN A 687 31.26 10.70 43.50
C ASN A 687 32.27 11.84 43.22
N ASP A 688 32.23 12.43 42.02
CA ASP A 688 33.23 13.41 41.54
C ASP A 688 33.34 14.72 42.36
N SER A 689 32.57 14.89 43.44
CA SER A 689 32.44 16.16 44.18
C SER A 689 32.51 16.05 45.70
N GLY A 690 32.77 14.86 46.25
CA GLY A 690 32.74 14.59 47.70
C GLY A 690 33.89 13.71 48.21
N THR A 691 33.90 13.48 49.52
CA THR A 691 34.75 12.45 50.15
C THR A 691 34.14 11.09 49.89
N ASP A 692 34.94 10.14 49.43
CA ASP A 692 34.54 8.75 49.20
C ASP A 692 33.91 8.18 50.47
N THR A 693 32.89 7.33 50.34
CA THR A 693 32.13 6.85 51.50
C THR A 693 32.01 5.34 51.46
N ILE A 694 32.39 4.66 52.54
CA ILE A 694 32.08 3.23 52.70
C ILE A 694 30.58 3.09 52.93
N ILE A 695 29.95 2.20 52.17
CA ILE A 695 28.51 1.93 52.27
C ILE A 695 28.21 0.57 52.91
N SER A 696 29.09 -0.41 52.73
CA SER A 696 29.01 -1.71 53.42
C SER A 696 30.34 -2.45 53.33
N TYR A 697 30.50 -3.53 54.10
CA TYR A 697 31.52 -4.56 53.87
C TYR A 697 30.86 -5.88 53.51
N VAL A 698 31.56 -6.74 52.76
CA VAL A 698 31.04 -8.08 52.43
C VAL A 698 32.14 -9.12 52.58
N ASP A 699 31.91 -10.15 53.39
CA ASP A 699 32.84 -11.26 53.59
C ASP A 699 32.17 -12.62 53.43
N THR A 700 32.96 -13.69 53.39
CA THR A 700 32.47 -15.08 53.32
C THR A 700 32.55 -15.75 54.68
N LEU A 701 31.41 -15.99 55.33
CA LEU A 701 31.32 -16.61 56.66
C LEU A 701 31.79 -18.06 56.66
N PHE A 702 31.32 -18.84 55.70
CA PHE A 702 31.84 -20.18 55.42
C PHE A 702 31.50 -20.57 53.99
N LYS A 703 32.20 -21.56 53.48
CA LYS A 703 31.93 -22.14 52.17
C LYS A 703 32.10 -23.65 52.17
N PHE A 704 31.34 -24.31 51.30
CA PHE A 704 31.49 -25.73 51.04
C PHE A 704 31.24 -26.00 49.55
N SER A 705 31.80 -27.11 49.06
CA SER A 705 31.58 -27.56 47.69
C SER A 705 30.53 -28.67 47.69
N LEU A 706 29.58 -28.61 46.79
CA LEU A 706 28.74 -29.76 46.45
C LEU A 706 29.59 -30.69 45.57
N PRO A 707 29.77 -31.97 45.97
CA PRO A 707 30.52 -32.92 45.17
C PRO A 707 29.82 -33.17 43.83
N ASN A 708 30.59 -33.42 42.77
CA ASN A 708 30.01 -33.93 41.53
C ASN A 708 29.46 -35.35 41.75
N PRO A 709 28.37 -35.73 41.06
CA PRO A 709 27.90 -37.11 41.01
C PRO A 709 29.03 -38.10 40.66
N GLU A 710 28.97 -39.31 41.23
CA GLU A 710 29.96 -40.35 40.92
C GLU A 710 29.73 -40.93 39.53
N SER A 711 28.48 -41.06 39.09
CA SER A 711 28.13 -41.54 37.76
C SER A 711 26.73 -41.10 37.30
N PHE A 712 26.55 -41.13 35.98
CA PHE A 712 25.30 -40.84 35.29
C PHE A 712 24.80 -42.07 34.53
N TYR A 713 23.49 -42.16 34.28
CA TYR A 713 22.92 -43.11 33.35
C TYR A 713 23.37 -42.80 31.92
N GLY A 714 23.80 -43.81 31.17
CA GLY A 714 24.28 -43.68 29.79
C GLY A 714 23.22 -44.02 28.74
N ALA A 715 23.51 -43.71 27.47
CA ALA A 715 22.61 -43.95 26.33
C ALA A 715 22.12 -45.41 26.17
N ASP A 716 22.92 -46.39 26.60
CA ASP A 716 22.64 -47.83 26.47
C ASP A 716 21.99 -48.45 27.73
N ASP A 717 21.55 -47.63 28.69
CA ASP A 717 20.98 -48.12 29.94
C ASP A 717 19.58 -48.75 29.74
N THR A 718 19.32 -49.89 30.40
CA THR A 718 18.06 -50.66 30.25
C THR A 718 17.08 -50.46 31.40
N THR A 719 17.43 -49.65 32.40
CA THR A 719 16.61 -49.39 33.59
C THR A 719 15.46 -48.42 33.31
N GLY A 720 15.50 -47.72 32.18
CA GLY A 720 14.46 -46.77 31.75
C GLY A 720 14.68 -45.32 32.21
N TYR A 721 15.79 -45.04 32.89
CA TYR A 721 16.19 -43.67 33.23
C TYR A 721 16.86 -42.96 32.04
N PRO A 722 16.62 -41.65 31.86
CA PRO A 722 17.17 -40.87 30.76
C PRO A 722 18.69 -40.66 30.89
N GLU A 723 19.37 -40.54 29.74
CA GLU A 723 20.80 -40.23 29.68
C GLU A 723 21.11 -38.90 30.39
N GLY A 724 22.20 -38.88 31.17
CA GLY A 724 22.61 -37.70 31.92
C GLY A 724 21.92 -37.52 33.28
N MET A 725 21.00 -38.41 33.66
CA MET A 725 20.44 -38.46 35.02
C MET A 725 21.45 -39.06 36.00
N VAL A 726 21.48 -38.59 37.24
CA VAL A 726 22.40 -39.13 38.27
C VAL A 726 22.05 -40.58 38.58
N ALA A 727 23.02 -41.47 38.38
CA ALA A 727 22.89 -42.88 38.76
C ALA A 727 23.43 -43.12 40.17
N VAL A 728 24.52 -42.46 40.54
CA VAL A 728 25.13 -42.54 41.88
C VAL A 728 25.46 -41.12 42.37
N PRO A 729 24.83 -40.66 43.47
CA PRO A 729 25.10 -39.36 44.08
C PRO A 729 26.55 -39.19 44.52
N GLY A 730 27.07 -37.96 44.46
CA GLY A 730 28.38 -37.62 45.02
C GLY A 730 28.29 -37.43 46.52
N THR A 731 29.29 -37.89 47.28
CA THR A 731 29.37 -37.65 48.74
C THR A 731 30.71 -37.03 49.13
N GLY A 732 30.69 -36.10 50.08
CA GLY A 732 31.89 -35.41 50.54
C GLY A 732 31.78 -34.85 51.95
N VAL A 733 32.92 -34.74 52.64
CA VAL A 733 33.02 -34.09 53.96
C VAL A 733 33.89 -32.84 53.80
N TYR A 734 33.33 -31.69 54.19
CA TYR A 734 33.96 -30.38 54.04
C TYR A 734 34.04 -29.71 55.40
N ALA A 735 35.27 -29.42 55.84
CA ALA A 735 35.52 -28.60 57.02
C ALA A 735 35.78 -27.16 56.57
N SER A 736 35.07 -26.21 57.17
CA SER A 736 35.28 -24.77 57.01
C SER A 736 35.55 -24.18 58.39
N THR A 737 36.73 -23.61 58.57
CA THR A 737 37.01 -22.77 59.74
C THR A 737 36.28 -21.45 59.55
N ILE A 738 35.54 -21.01 60.57
CA ILE A 738 34.96 -19.65 60.60
C ILE A 738 35.95 -18.81 61.40
N ASP A 739 36.53 -17.79 60.78
CA ASP A 739 37.54 -16.97 61.43
C ASP A 739 36.91 -16.25 62.63
N THR A 740 37.65 -16.14 63.73
CA THR A 740 37.16 -15.39 64.89
C THR A 740 36.79 -13.96 64.52
N SER A 741 37.55 -13.29 63.65
CA SER A 741 37.28 -11.93 63.15
C SER A 741 35.91 -11.80 62.48
N GLN A 742 35.45 -12.84 61.79
CA GLN A 742 34.13 -12.89 61.16
C GLN A 742 33.01 -12.96 62.20
N ILE A 743 33.22 -13.75 63.26
CA ILE A 743 32.28 -13.76 64.39
C ILE A 743 32.34 -12.42 65.15
N PHE A 744 33.50 -11.76 65.23
CA PHE A 744 33.59 -10.40 65.76
C PHE A 744 32.80 -9.39 64.91
N LEU A 745 32.78 -9.53 63.58
CA LEU A 745 31.92 -8.70 62.72
C LEU A 745 30.43 -8.98 63.01
N LEU A 746 30.01 -10.25 63.00
CA LEU A 746 28.61 -10.63 63.29
C LEU A 746 28.13 -10.25 64.70
N THR A 747 29.06 -10.03 65.63
CA THR A 747 28.76 -9.64 67.00
C THR A 747 29.16 -8.21 67.28
N ASP A 748 29.27 -7.33 66.28
CA ASP A 748 29.33 -5.88 66.54
C ASP A 748 27.91 -5.33 66.82
N TYR A 749 27.80 -4.00 67.00
CA TYR A 749 26.52 -3.37 67.27
C TYR A 749 25.79 -3.00 65.96
N GLY A 750 24.67 -3.67 65.71
CA GLY A 750 23.85 -3.46 64.51
C GLY A 750 23.17 -4.75 64.09
N SER A 751 22.25 -4.67 63.13
CA SER A 751 21.78 -5.87 62.43
C SER A 751 22.81 -6.25 61.37
N HIS A 752 23.00 -7.55 61.16
CA HIS A 752 23.84 -8.09 60.10
C HIS A 752 22.99 -8.87 59.12
N TYR A 753 23.56 -9.17 57.96
CA TYR A 753 22.86 -9.89 56.92
C TYR A 753 23.72 -11.03 56.43
N THR A 754 23.08 -12.14 56.07
CA THR A 754 23.73 -13.24 55.37
C THR A 754 23.03 -13.56 54.06
N MET A 755 23.81 -13.98 53.06
CA MET A 755 23.30 -14.32 51.74
C MET A 755 24.06 -15.50 51.15
N PRO A 756 23.40 -16.61 50.78
CA PRO A 756 24.06 -17.67 50.05
C PRO A 756 24.36 -17.24 48.61
N ARG A 757 25.60 -17.46 48.18
CA ARG A 757 26.07 -17.34 46.81
C ARG A 757 26.38 -18.72 46.25
N PHE A 758 25.86 -19.02 45.08
CA PHE A 758 26.10 -20.24 44.34
C PHE A 758 27.02 -19.95 43.16
N HIS A 759 28.06 -20.76 43.00
CA HIS A 759 28.90 -20.77 41.80
C HIS A 759 28.87 -22.17 41.19
N LEU A 760 28.28 -22.28 40.01
CA LEU A 760 28.26 -23.52 39.24
C LEU A 760 29.43 -23.45 38.24
N PRO A 761 30.35 -24.42 38.22
CA PRO A 761 31.46 -24.45 37.28
C PRO A 761 31.02 -24.79 35.84
N GLY A 762 29.73 -25.09 35.62
CA GLY A 762 29.21 -25.60 34.35
C GLY A 762 29.36 -27.11 34.21
N THR A 763 28.92 -27.65 33.08
CA THR A 763 28.93 -29.11 32.80
C THR A 763 29.89 -29.51 31.69
N ASP A 764 30.85 -28.64 31.33
CA ASP A 764 31.88 -28.91 30.31
C ASP A 764 31.35 -29.45 28.98
N SER A 765 30.18 -28.95 28.54
CA SER A 765 29.46 -29.40 27.34
C SER A 765 28.83 -30.79 27.40
N VAL A 766 28.72 -31.38 28.60
CA VAL A 766 27.96 -32.59 28.85
C VAL A 766 26.51 -32.22 29.19
N GLY A 767 25.55 -32.86 28.53
CA GLY A 767 24.13 -32.75 28.86
C GLY A 767 23.83 -33.45 30.18
N VAL A 768 23.24 -32.74 31.12
CA VAL A 768 22.88 -33.24 32.44
C VAL A 768 21.36 -33.19 32.61
N PHE A 769 20.76 -34.24 33.16
CA PHE A 769 19.31 -34.35 33.31
C PHE A 769 18.89 -34.03 34.74
N LEU A 770 18.10 -32.97 34.92
CA LEU A 770 17.47 -32.70 36.21
C LEU A 770 16.19 -33.53 36.36
N SER A 771 16.13 -34.32 37.42
CA SER A 771 15.01 -35.19 37.75
C SER A 771 14.27 -34.72 38.99
N VAL A 772 12.99 -35.08 39.10
CA VAL A 772 12.21 -34.96 40.35
C VAL A 772 12.74 -35.87 41.46
N GLU A 773 13.60 -36.83 41.11
CA GLU A 773 14.29 -37.72 42.04
C GLU A 773 15.60 -37.13 42.57
N ASP A 774 16.08 -36.00 42.02
CA ASP A 774 17.30 -35.35 42.49
C ASP A 774 17.09 -34.77 43.89
N TYR A 775 18.09 -34.93 44.75
CA TYR A 775 18.07 -34.44 46.12
C TYR A 775 19.44 -33.95 46.57
N MET A 776 19.43 -33.15 47.63
CA MET A 776 20.64 -32.71 48.31
C MET A 776 20.45 -32.91 49.81
N GLU A 777 21.36 -33.65 50.43
CA GLU A 777 21.42 -33.81 51.88
C GLU A 777 22.65 -33.11 52.42
N ILE A 778 22.44 -32.21 53.39
CA ILE A 778 23.51 -31.52 54.09
C ILE A 778 23.34 -31.79 55.59
N SER A 779 24.35 -32.41 56.19
CA SER A 779 24.45 -32.64 57.63
C SER A 779 25.66 -31.90 58.18
N SER A 780 25.42 -30.84 58.96
CA SER A 780 26.49 -29.97 59.47
C SER A 780 26.58 -29.99 60.99
N PHE A 781 27.80 -29.97 61.51
CA PHE A 781 28.11 -29.79 62.93
C PHE A 781 29.02 -28.57 63.09
N ILE A 782 28.60 -27.63 63.93
CA ILE A 782 29.41 -26.47 64.31
C ILE A 782 30.02 -26.70 65.70
N THR A 783 31.31 -26.45 65.83
CA THR A 783 32.06 -26.54 67.09
C THR A 783 32.58 -25.16 67.45
N PHE A 784 32.23 -24.69 68.66
CA PHE A 784 32.78 -23.48 69.25
C PHE A 784 33.78 -23.84 70.34
N ARG A 785 35.00 -23.33 70.25
CA ARG A 785 36.00 -23.44 71.30
C ARG A 785 36.06 -22.15 72.09
N LEU A 786 35.64 -22.20 73.35
CA LEU A 786 35.56 -21.03 74.21
C LEU A 786 36.60 -21.10 75.34
N SER A 787 37.14 -19.94 75.72
CA SER A 787 37.91 -19.74 76.93
C SER A 787 36.98 -19.62 78.14
N SER A 788 37.24 -20.39 79.20
CA SER A 788 36.43 -20.35 80.42
C SER A 788 36.50 -19.01 81.15
N SER A 789 37.61 -18.27 81.03
CA SER A 789 37.76 -16.97 81.68
C SER A 789 36.85 -15.89 81.10
N GLY A 790 36.57 -15.95 79.79
CA GLY A 790 35.67 -15.03 79.11
C GLY A 790 34.21 -15.47 79.19
N ALA A 791 33.94 -16.77 78.98
CA ALA A 791 32.57 -17.28 78.87
C ALA A 791 31.78 -17.17 80.19
N PHE A 792 32.49 -17.25 81.33
CA PHE A 792 31.92 -17.12 82.67
C PHE A 792 32.38 -15.85 83.41
N GLY A 793 33.04 -14.93 82.69
CA GLY A 793 33.50 -13.66 83.25
C GLY A 793 32.34 -12.69 83.52
N GLU A 794 32.57 -11.71 84.40
CA GLU A 794 31.64 -10.59 84.54
C GLU A 794 31.59 -9.77 83.25
N VAL A 795 30.38 -9.39 82.85
CA VAL A 795 30.15 -8.54 81.66
C VAL A 795 30.30 -7.08 82.05
N ASN A 796 31.18 -6.37 81.34
CA ASN A 796 31.39 -4.94 81.55
C ASN A 796 30.28 -4.15 80.84
N PRO A 797 29.71 -3.12 81.48
CA PRO A 797 28.73 -2.26 80.82
C PRO A 797 29.35 -1.55 79.61
N GLU A 798 28.53 -1.25 78.62
CA GLU A 798 28.94 -0.63 77.36
C GLU A 798 28.04 0.57 77.04
N LEU A 799 28.64 1.62 76.49
CA LEU A 799 27.94 2.76 75.91
C LEU A 799 28.43 2.89 74.47
N ILE A 800 27.53 3.22 73.53
CA ILE A 800 27.89 3.43 72.12
C ILE A 800 27.10 4.64 71.62
N ILE A 801 27.77 5.72 71.25
CA ILE A 801 27.14 6.90 70.64
C ILE A 801 26.74 6.53 69.21
N THR A 802 25.43 6.56 68.94
CA THR A 802 24.88 6.21 67.63
C THR A 802 24.61 7.46 66.78
N TYR A 803 24.37 8.61 67.41
CA TYR A 803 24.19 9.87 66.70
C TYR A 803 24.43 11.09 67.59
N PRO A 804 25.05 12.18 67.10
CA PRO A 804 25.85 12.26 65.89
C PRO A 804 27.19 11.53 66.08
N ASN A 805 27.53 10.64 65.15
CA ASN A 805 28.71 9.76 65.27
C ASN A 805 29.93 10.17 64.40
N GLY A 806 29.84 11.28 63.65
CA GLY A 806 30.94 11.79 62.82
C GLY A 806 30.50 12.30 61.44
N GLY A 807 31.15 13.35 60.91
CA GLY A 807 30.88 13.89 59.56
C GLY A 807 29.63 14.75 59.42
N GLN A 808 28.71 14.74 60.40
CA GLN A 808 27.53 15.60 60.40
C GLN A 808 27.92 17.08 60.51
N THR A 809 27.09 17.95 59.93
CA THR A 809 27.17 19.41 60.14
C THR A 809 25.97 19.86 60.96
N LEU A 810 26.22 20.35 62.17
CA LEU A 810 25.22 20.88 63.08
C LEU A 810 25.26 22.42 63.07
N TYR A 811 24.09 23.03 63.24
CA TYR A 811 23.94 24.48 63.21
C TYR A 811 23.73 25.06 64.61
N THR A 812 24.40 26.18 64.90
CA THR A 812 24.41 26.78 66.25
C THR A 812 23.06 27.34 66.71
N ASN A 813 22.04 27.39 65.86
CA ASN A 813 20.69 27.86 66.21
C ASN A 813 19.64 26.74 66.32
N SER A 814 20.09 25.49 66.34
CA SER A 814 19.24 24.30 66.31
C SER A 814 19.48 23.42 67.53
N THR A 815 18.47 22.67 67.90
CA THR A 815 18.55 21.59 68.89
C THR A 815 18.74 20.26 68.17
N TYR A 816 19.62 19.41 68.69
CA TYR A 816 19.90 18.08 68.15
C TYR A 816 19.82 17.04 69.25
N GLU A 817 19.32 15.85 68.92
CA GLU A 817 19.38 14.70 69.84
C GLU A 817 20.78 14.08 69.78
N ILE A 818 21.38 13.85 70.94
CA ILE A 818 22.51 12.94 71.12
C ILE A 818 21.90 11.58 71.49
N LEU A 819 22.12 10.56 70.67
CA LEU A 819 21.61 9.21 70.83
C LEU A 819 22.77 8.26 71.17
N TRP A 820 22.50 7.31 72.05
CA TRP A 820 23.44 6.25 72.38
C TRP A 820 22.73 4.95 72.75
N SER A 821 23.43 3.85 72.57
CA SER A 821 23.02 2.52 73.01
C SER A 821 23.66 2.17 74.35
N VAL A 822 22.97 1.32 75.11
CA VAL A 822 23.37 0.90 76.46
C VAL A 822 23.45 -0.62 76.51
N GLY A 823 24.64 -1.14 76.77
CA GLY A 823 24.87 -2.56 77.00
C GLY A 823 24.92 -2.90 78.49
N GLY A 824 24.16 -3.92 78.89
CA GLY A 824 24.13 -4.45 80.25
C GLY A 824 23.18 -3.70 81.20
N SER A 825 23.13 -4.11 82.46
CA SER A 825 22.26 -3.49 83.47
C SER A 825 22.91 -2.22 84.02
N SER A 826 22.79 -1.09 83.33
CA SER A 826 23.22 0.19 83.89
C SER A 826 22.00 0.99 84.36
N SER A 827 21.66 0.86 85.64
CA SER A 827 20.86 1.88 86.36
C SER A 827 21.70 3.13 86.67
N GLU A 828 22.90 3.22 86.09
CA GLU A 828 23.88 4.26 86.33
C GLU A 828 23.52 5.47 85.49
N LYS A 829 23.73 6.65 86.06
CA LYS A 829 23.59 7.91 85.32
C LYS A 829 24.74 8.04 84.31
N VAL A 830 24.53 8.88 83.30
CA VAL A 830 25.54 9.19 82.27
C VAL A 830 25.84 10.68 82.23
N ASP A 831 27.08 11.00 81.92
CA ASP A 831 27.59 12.36 81.77
C ASP A 831 28.07 12.56 80.33
N LEU A 832 27.66 13.66 79.71
CA LEU A 832 27.98 14.01 78.32
C LEU A 832 28.97 15.17 78.28
N TYR A 833 29.95 15.07 77.39
CA TYR A 833 31.00 16.06 77.21
C TYR A 833 31.25 16.31 75.72
N TYR A 834 31.81 17.48 75.40
CA TYR A 834 32.35 17.78 74.09
C TYR A 834 33.78 18.32 74.14
N SER A 835 34.51 18.22 73.04
CA SER A 835 35.81 18.87 72.85
C SER A 835 35.91 19.42 71.43
N THR A 836 36.59 20.55 71.28
CA THR A 836 36.92 21.15 69.96
C THR A 836 38.41 21.11 69.65
N HIS A 837 39.20 20.42 70.47
CA HIS A 837 40.64 20.29 70.31
C HIS A 837 40.93 19.14 69.34
N GLY A 838 41.54 19.42 68.19
CA GLY A 838 41.77 18.47 67.10
C GLY A 838 42.92 17.47 67.32
N ASP A 839 43.06 16.93 68.54
CA ASP A 839 44.08 15.94 68.85
C ASP A 839 43.69 14.57 68.26
N SER A 840 44.54 14.00 67.42
CA SER A 840 44.34 12.68 66.79
C SER A 840 44.52 11.52 67.76
N THR A 841 44.90 11.76 69.01
CA THR A 841 44.96 10.68 70.01
C THR A 841 43.60 10.42 70.67
N THR A 842 42.64 11.34 70.54
CA THR A 842 41.42 11.37 71.38
C THR A 842 40.32 10.38 70.97
N TYR A 843 40.47 9.64 69.86
CA TYR A 843 39.52 8.60 69.45
C TYR A 843 39.83 7.20 70.01
N LYS A 844 41.00 6.98 70.62
CA LYS A 844 41.39 5.66 71.13
C LYS A 844 40.66 5.32 72.43
N ALA A 845 40.18 4.09 72.58
CA ALA A 845 39.54 3.59 73.82
C ALA A 845 40.37 3.84 75.10
N ALA A 846 41.70 3.87 75.00
CA ALA A 846 42.58 4.20 76.12
C ALA A 846 42.40 5.64 76.68
N ASN A 847 41.83 6.55 75.89
CA ASN A 847 41.56 7.96 76.23
C ASN A 847 40.08 8.25 76.54
N CYS A 848 39.30 7.19 76.69
CA CYS A 848 37.88 7.20 77.02
C CYS A 848 37.60 7.53 78.50
N VAL A 849 38.65 7.75 79.30
CA VAL A 849 38.57 8.34 80.65
C VAL A 849 38.45 9.87 80.61
N LEU A 850 38.04 10.49 81.71
CA LEU A 850 38.05 11.96 81.85
C LEU A 850 39.49 12.49 81.80
N THR A 851 39.81 13.19 80.71
CA THR A 851 41.10 13.85 80.49
C THR A 851 40.90 15.36 80.45
N ASP A 852 41.97 16.13 80.61
CA ASP A 852 41.94 17.57 80.37
C ASP A 852 41.46 17.86 78.92
N ASN A 853 40.80 19.01 78.70
CA ASN A 853 40.26 19.51 77.42
C ASN A 853 38.84 19.06 76.99
N TRP A 854 38.06 18.43 77.87
CA TRP A 854 36.63 18.15 77.66
C TRP A 854 35.76 19.17 78.42
N THR A 855 34.69 19.65 77.78
CA THR A 855 33.69 20.55 78.37
C THR A 855 32.39 19.78 78.60
N GLU A 856 31.81 19.88 79.79
CA GLU A 856 30.55 19.23 80.14
C GLU A 856 29.40 19.81 79.30
N ILE A 857 28.59 18.92 78.72
CA ILE A 857 27.29 19.24 78.11
C ILE A 857 26.22 19.19 79.19
N GLU A 858 26.14 18.06 79.90
CA GLU A 858 25.19 17.80 80.97
C GLU A 858 25.67 16.57 81.78
N SER A 859 25.34 16.54 83.07
CA SER A 859 25.73 15.46 83.99
C SER A 859 24.54 14.87 84.77
N GLY A 860 24.66 13.63 85.20
CA GLY A 860 23.63 12.95 86.00
C GLY A 860 22.38 12.53 85.21
N LEU A 861 22.50 12.35 83.90
CA LEU A 861 21.39 11.99 83.00
C LEU A 861 20.89 10.57 83.25
N ASP A 862 19.56 10.39 83.25
CA ASP A 862 18.99 9.04 83.18
C ASP A 862 19.43 8.36 81.89
N ASN A 863 19.84 7.10 81.99
CA ASN A 863 20.39 6.36 80.86
C ASN A 863 19.28 5.83 79.92
N LEU A 864 18.57 6.75 79.28
CA LEU A 864 17.41 6.49 78.41
C LEU A 864 17.80 6.38 76.93
N GLY A 865 19.09 6.46 76.60
CA GLY A 865 19.62 6.35 75.23
C GLY A 865 19.44 7.61 74.37
N SER A 866 19.01 8.73 74.94
CA SER A 866 18.86 10.01 74.21
C SER A 866 18.99 11.22 75.13
N TYR A 867 19.49 12.33 74.57
CA TYR A 867 19.55 13.64 75.21
C TYR A 867 19.37 14.76 74.18
N SER A 868 18.43 15.67 74.47
CA SER A 868 18.18 16.83 73.63
C SER A 868 19.19 17.95 73.92
N TRP A 869 20.13 18.16 73.00
CA TRP A 869 21.18 19.16 73.14
C TRP A 869 20.85 20.44 72.36
N ASP A 870 20.59 21.53 73.10
CA ASP A 870 20.39 22.85 72.52
C ASP A 870 21.73 23.55 72.25
N LEU A 871 22.16 23.58 70.98
CA LEU A 871 23.42 24.22 70.63
C LEU A 871 23.36 25.74 70.76
N ALA A 872 22.17 26.36 70.77
CA ALA A 872 22.04 27.82 70.90
C ALA A 872 22.54 28.33 72.26
N THR A 873 22.48 27.48 73.29
CA THR A 873 22.92 27.81 74.65
C THR A 873 24.33 27.29 74.98
N SER A 874 24.91 26.45 74.11
CA SER A 874 26.23 25.83 74.32
C SER A 874 27.42 26.79 74.22
N GLY A 875 27.27 27.95 73.57
CA GLY A 875 28.38 28.89 73.34
C GLY A 875 29.42 28.42 72.31
N LEU A 876 29.16 27.33 71.58
CA LEU A 876 30.05 26.80 70.54
C LEU A 876 30.18 27.75 69.34
N SER A 877 31.42 28.05 68.94
CA SER A 877 31.73 28.73 67.68
C SER A 877 31.88 27.74 66.52
N ASP A 878 31.91 28.25 65.28
CA ASP A 878 32.23 27.46 64.09
C ASP A 878 33.50 26.62 64.32
N THR A 879 33.39 25.30 64.17
CA THR A 879 34.52 24.36 64.32
C THR A 879 34.34 23.17 63.37
N ASP A 880 35.44 22.56 62.97
CA ASP A 880 35.48 21.32 62.19
C ASP A 880 35.98 20.13 63.02
N SER A 881 36.18 20.34 64.32
CA SER A 881 36.87 19.40 65.20
C SER A 881 36.07 19.08 66.46
N LEU A 882 34.72 19.20 66.41
CA LEU A 882 33.89 18.83 67.55
C LEU A 882 33.89 17.31 67.73
N ARG A 883 34.10 16.85 68.97
CA ARG A 883 33.95 15.47 69.41
C ARG A 883 32.97 15.42 70.59
N LEU A 884 32.24 14.33 70.70
CA LEU A 884 31.35 14.00 71.82
C LEU A 884 31.94 12.83 72.60
N LYS A 885 31.75 12.86 73.91
CA LYS A 885 32.12 11.79 74.83
C LYS A 885 30.97 11.55 75.79
N ILE A 886 30.66 10.29 76.03
CA ILE A 886 29.73 9.85 77.06
C ILE A 886 30.48 9.00 78.07
N VAL A 887 30.21 9.19 79.37
CA VAL A 887 30.83 8.42 80.45
C VAL A 887 29.76 8.02 81.45
N SER A 888 29.76 6.76 81.89
CA SER A 888 28.90 6.34 83.01
C SER A 888 29.43 6.94 84.32
N SER A 889 28.54 7.30 85.26
CA SER A 889 28.96 7.95 86.51
C SER A 889 29.90 7.12 87.39
N ASN A 890 29.95 5.79 87.19
CA ASN A 890 30.91 4.89 87.84
C ASN A 890 32.24 4.71 87.07
N GLY A 891 32.38 5.35 85.92
CA GLY A 891 33.56 5.32 85.05
C GLY A 891 33.84 3.97 84.38
N LYS A 892 32.91 3.00 84.46
CA LYS A 892 33.09 1.64 83.92
C LYS A 892 32.74 1.50 82.44
N ALA A 893 31.91 2.39 81.92
CA ALA A 893 31.56 2.46 80.51
C ALA A 893 31.77 3.89 80.01
N CYS A 894 32.27 4.03 78.80
CA CYS A 894 32.44 5.30 78.15
C CYS A 894 32.50 5.08 76.65
N ASP A 895 32.18 6.11 75.89
CA ASP A 895 32.37 6.11 74.46
C ASP A 895 32.67 7.50 73.92
N ILE A 896 33.29 7.56 72.75
CA ILE A 896 33.61 8.79 72.04
C ILE A 896 33.13 8.61 70.60
N ASN A 897 32.35 9.57 70.10
CA ASN A 897 31.78 9.51 68.77
C ASN A 897 32.84 9.25 67.69
N GLY A 898 32.59 8.42 66.69
CA GLY A 898 33.62 7.92 65.75
C GLY A 898 34.47 8.99 65.04
N TYR A 899 33.89 10.09 64.55
CA TYR A 899 34.62 11.17 63.86
C TYR A 899 34.28 12.60 64.31
N TYR A 900 35.00 13.58 63.74
CA TYR A 900 34.71 14.99 63.97
C TYR A 900 33.35 15.41 63.42
N ILE A 901 32.64 16.24 64.18
CA ILE A 901 31.39 16.90 63.82
C ILE A 901 31.71 18.37 63.48
N LYS A 902 31.05 18.89 62.45
CA LYS A 902 31.20 20.30 62.04
C LYS A 902 30.12 21.14 62.70
N ILE A 903 30.51 22.24 63.34
CA ILE A 903 29.58 23.27 63.83
C ILE A 903 29.63 24.46 62.89
N ARG A 904 28.45 24.98 62.52
CA ARG A 904 28.31 26.14 61.63
C ARG A 904 27.29 27.14 62.13
N SER A 905 27.62 28.41 61.97
CA SER A 905 26.70 29.51 62.14
C SER A 905 25.79 29.63 60.91
N PRO A 906 24.46 29.67 61.08
CA PRO A 906 23.49 29.75 59.97
C PRO A 906 23.70 30.99 59.08
N SER A 907 24.25 32.06 59.66
CA SER A 907 24.46 33.36 59.03
C SER A 907 25.53 33.38 57.94
N ARG A 908 26.29 32.29 57.72
CA ARG A 908 27.30 32.18 56.64
C ARG A 908 26.89 31.34 55.43
N SER A 909 25.72 30.66 55.42
CA SER A 909 25.31 29.83 54.27
C SER A 909 24.94 30.63 53.01
N ASN A 910 24.63 31.93 53.14
CA ASN A 910 24.15 32.76 52.02
C ASN A 910 25.25 33.39 51.13
N ARG A 911 26.52 33.01 51.22
CA ARG A 911 27.61 33.62 50.41
C ARG A 911 28.38 32.69 49.45
N MET A 912 27.99 31.43 49.28
CA MET A 912 28.69 30.51 48.36
C MET A 912 27.85 29.92 47.20
N ASN A 913 26.73 30.54 46.81
CA ASN A 913 26.02 30.16 45.57
C ASN A 913 26.24 31.16 44.42
N HIS A 914 27.50 31.43 44.08
CA HIS A 914 27.86 31.93 42.74
C HIS A 914 29.03 31.08 42.21
N PRO A 915 28.77 30.14 41.27
CA PRO A 915 29.86 29.43 40.62
C PRO A 915 30.66 30.44 39.80
N LYS A 916 31.93 30.66 40.18
CA LYS A 916 32.90 31.25 39.25
C LYS A 916 33.12 30.24 38.13
N GLN A 917 32.41 30.42 37.02
CA GLN A 917 32.81 29.85 35.73
C GLN A 917 34.26 30.28 35.46
N LYS A 918 35.20 29.35 35.61
CA LYS A 918 36.49 29.42 34.92
C LYS A 918 36.31 28.67 33.61
N LEU A 919 36.07 29.41 32.53
CA LEU A 919 36.42 28.93 31.19
C LEU A 919 37.91 28.59 31.19
N SER A 920 38.24 27.33 30.94
CA SER A 920 39.57 26.91 30.53
C SER A 920 39.42 26.00 29.32
N MET A 921 39.54 26.58 28.13
CA MET A 921 39.88 25.85 26.92
C MET A 921 41.28 25.21 27.07
N LYS A 922 41.34 23.89 27.03
CA LYS A 922 42.47 23.06 26.60
C LYS A 922 41.81 21.83 25.98
N GLY A 923 41.92 21.51 24.69
CA GLY A 923 43.11 21.51 23.86
C GLY A 923 43.41 20.05 23.55
N ASN A 924 42.86 19.56 22.44
CA ASN A 924 43.03 18.19 21.96
C ASN A 924 44.50 17.77 21.96
N ARG A 925 44.77 16.64 22.62
CA ARG A 925 45.67 15.60 22.15
C ARG A 925 45.18 14.25 22.64
#